data_AF-A0AAV8ERX1-F1
#
_entry.id   AF-A0AAV8ERX1-F1
#
_cell.length_a   1.000
_cell.length_b   1.000
_cell.length_c   1.000
_cell.angle_alpha   90.00
_cell.angle_beta   90.00
_cell.angle_gamma   90.00
#
_symmetry.space_group_name_H-M   'P 1'
#
loop_
_entity.id
_entity.type
_entity.pdbx_description
1 polymer ?
#
loop_
_entity_poly.entity_id
_entity_poly.type
_entity_poly.pdbx_seq_one_letter_code
_entity_poly.pdbx_strand_id
1 'polypeptide(L)'
;MQVIPFQVRQLWSSHEIRLLVLLSLILQIFLIFLAPLRKRSANRILSLLLWSFYLSADYVATLALGNLLNMQTQDTDESMSGDIMAFWAPFLLLHLGGPDSITSYSLEDNELWWRHLLGLVVQVSVAVLIFLESLPSPLYWKPAILVFIVGFLKFGERTLALRSASMDELRDSMVHRPDPGPNYPKFMEEYVSRREAGLNAYIKREDEPLPPDKEAELATIVLSDVKVIHKGYHFFTIFKRIAVDLVLTFRDRLESQPFFWSRTPAQAFRLVEVELSFLYDILHTKALHVHSPCGRFLRGLSFGLIFLALVLFHQCDKQGYKRVDITITYVLLSAALVLEIMSIVLLLVSDWMIVWLDRRHMESLAAAIIRHVNLMLPNGKPRWSNSMRQYDLIRYFRRRPVSNIFLQINLPSLPHLFAGKLKAAKVNIIEYFPKVKETWRNCWYISSLDVPDYLKKLIFEELKRKSKSAQNSSDLNGLRSCRGELALKQQSCINLMWSVQKEFDESIMLWHIATTLCNQTEVSHSEQSGDERTYYRENNNKSRGGEVHVEIENSNSEEDQIGNDEQHYSTKLRAEISKMVSNYMMYLLVLQPAMMPPGIWKIRFQDTCAEAEKFFEAEEPAQDDKHACLLLLDVVTEIEPIEVKGDRSKSVLFDACRLAKELKQLNADKRWRVASAVWLELLGYAAINCGAYSHAKQLSSGGELLSHIWFLMVHMGIGEQYRIESGHARVKLIVDK
;
A
#
# COMPACT_ATOMS: atom_id res chain seq x y z
N MET A 1 18.34 39.58 -24.37
CA MET A 1 19.05 38.99 -23.22
C MET A 1 19.09 37.48 -23.43
N GLN A 2 20.28 36.89 -23.59
CA GLN A 2 20.41 35.44 -23.52
C GLN A 2 20.26 35.03 -22.05
N VAL A 3 19.29 34.16 -21.77
CA VAL A 3 18.91 33.74 -20.40
C VAL A 3 19.97 32.86 -19.74
N ILE A 4 20.85 32.25 -20.54
CA ILE A 4 21.90 31.33 -20.09
C ILE A 4 23.28 31.95 -20.40
N PRO A 5 24.20 32.02 -19.42
CA PRO A 5 25.56 32.54 -19.66
C PRO A 5 26.30 31.76 -20.74
N PHE A 6 27.06 32.45 -21.60
CA PHE A 6 27.82 31.84 -22.71
C PHE A 6 28.75 30.72 -22.24
N GLN A 7 29.42 30.90 -21.10
CA GLN A 7 30.30 29.88 -20.49
C GLN A 7 29.54 28.61 -20.10
N VAL A 8 28.32 28.74 -19.57
CA VAL A 8 27.47 27.59 -19.21
C VAL A 8 27.00 26.86 -20.48
N ARG A 9 26.66 27.61 -21.54
CA ARG A 9 26.26 27.04 -22.83
C ARG A 9 27.41 26.28 -23.51
N GLN A 10 28.62 26.82 -23.44
CA GLN A 10 29.83 26.19 -24.00
C GLN A 10 30.28 24.96 -23.20
N LEU A 11 30.13 25.00 -21.88
CA LEU A 11 30.39 23.85 -21.01
C LEU A 11 29.35 22.75 -21.21
N TRP A 12 28.06 23.13 -21.35
CA TRP A 12 26.98 22.21 -21.69
C TRP A 12 27.24 21.56 -23.05
N SER A 13 27.44 22.33 -24.11
CA SER A 13 27.62 21.77 -25.47
C SER A 13 28.82 20.82 -25.61
N SER A 14 29.87 21.00 -24.81
CA SER A 14 31.08 20.15 -24.88
C SER A 14 31.02 18.89 -24.02
N HIS A 15 30.12 18.83 -23.01
CA HIS A 15 30.05 17.73 -22.04
C HIS A 15 28.64 17.14 -21.87
N GLU A 16 27.68 17.57 -22.69
CA GLU A 16 26.25 17.21 -22.55
C GLU A 16 26.03 15.70 -22.44
N ILE A 17 26.50 14.91 -23.42
CA ILE A 17 26.29 13.46 -23.43
C ILE A 17 26.95 12.79 -22.21
N ARG A 18 28.18 13.20 -21.87
CA ARG A 18 28.91 12.68 -20.69
C ARG A 18 28.12 12.87 -19.41
N LEU A 19 27.56 14.07 -19.22
CA LEU A 19 26.75 14.41 -18.06
C LEU A 19 25.44 13.61 -18.04
N LEU A 20 24.76 13.48 -19.18
CA LEU A 20 23.50 12.74 -19.27
C LEU A 20 23.68 11.23 -18.98
N VAL A 21 24.75 10.62 -19.51
CA VAL A 21 25.05 9.20 -19.28
C VAL A 21 25.36 8.95 -17.81
N LEU A 22 26.19 9.78 -17.17
CA LEU A 22 26.48 9.66 -15.73
C LEU A 22 25.25 9.93 -14.86
N LEU A 23 24.43 10.94 -15.23
CA LEU A 23 23.18 11.24 -14.53
C LEU A 23 22.22 10.04 -14.61
N SER A 24 22.10 9.39 -15.78
CA SER A 24 21.27 8.19 -15.93
C SER A 24 21.71 7.08 -14.98
N LEU A 25 23.02 6.84 -14.85
CA LEU A 25 23.56 5.85 -13.91
C LEU A 25 23.26 6.20 -12.45
N ILE A 26 23.43 7.47 -12.06
CA ILE A 26 23.16 7.95 -10.70
C ILE A 26 21.68 7.74 -10.33
N LEU A 27 20.76 8.04 -11.25
CA LEU A 27 19.32 7.83 -11.05
C LEU A 27 19.01 6.33 -10.82
N GLN A 28 19.63 5.43 -11.59
CA GLN A 28 19.47 3.98 -11.40
C GLN A 28 19.96 3.53 -10.02
N ILE A 29 21.13 4.01 -9.59
CA ILE A 29 21.69 3.70 -8.26
C ILE A 29 20.72 4.15 -7.15
N PHE A 30 20.19 5.37 -7.22
CA PHE A 30 19.21 5.84 -6.23
C PHE A 30 17.93 4.99 -6.20
N LEU A 31 17.41 4.60 -7.36
CA LEU A 31 16.22 3.75 -7.44
C LEU A 31 16.45 2.37 -6.81
N ILE A 32 17.63 1.76 -6.97
CA ILE A 32 17.96 0.46 -6.37
C ILE A 32 17.90 0.51 -4.84
N PHE A 33 18.47 1.56 -4.23
CA PHE A 33 18.54 1.67 -2.78
C PHE A 33 17.25 2.19 -2.14
N LEU A 34 16.57 3.13 -2.78
CA LEU A 34 15.40 3.78 -2.18
C LEU A 34 14.09 3.03 -2.46
N ALA A 35 13.95 2.34 -3.60
CA ALA A 35 12.69 1.68 -3.94
C ALA A 35 12.25 0.59 -2.93
N PRO A 36 13.14 -0.28 -2.41
CA PRO A 36 12.75 -1.27 -1.40
C PRO A 36 12.22 -0.67 -0.09
N LEU A 37 12.58 0.59 0.22
CA LEU A 37 12.12 1.29 1.42
C LEU A 37 10.66 1.74 1.30
N ARG A 38 10.12 1.78 0.08
CA ARG A 38 8.77 2.27 -0.23
C ARG A 38 7.66 1.50 0.48
N LYS A 39 7.77 0.17 0.56
CA LYS A 39 6.80 -0.66 1.30
C LYS A 39 6.88 -0.47 2.83
N ARG A 40 8.03 -0.02 3.34
CA ARG A 40 8.33 0.10 4.77
C ARG A 40 8.18 1.52 5.33
N SER A 41 7.82 2.49 4.50
CA SER A 41 7.80 3.90 4.90
C SER A 41 6.65 4.63 4.24
N ALA A 42 5.81 5.26 5.05
CA ALA A 42 4.75 6.17 4.58
C ALA A 42 5.26 7.62 4.40
N ASN A 43 6.58 7.84 4.44
CA ASN A 43 7.20 9.16 4.35
C ASN A 43 7.00 9.79 2.97
N ARG A 44 6.38 10.96 2.94
CA ARG A 44 6.09 11.72 1.72
C ARG A 44 7.32 12.22 0.99
N ILE A 45 8.39 12.57 1.72
CA ILE A 45 9.63 13.05 1.11
C ILE A 45 10.28 11.91 0.33
N LEU A 46 10.33 10.71 0.92
CA LEU A 46 10.83 9.51 0.23
C LEU A 46 9.99 9.21 -1.02
N SER A 47 8.66 9.24 -0.91
CA SER A 47 7.75 9.02 -2.04
C SER A 47 7.95 10.06 -3.16
N LEU A 48 8.10 11.34 -2.83
CA LEU A 48 8.32 12.41 -3.81
C LEU A 48 9.69 12.31 -4.50
N LEU A 49 10.74 12.00 -3.74
CA LEU A 49 12.07 11.76 -4.31
C LEU A 49 12.08 10.54 -5.25
N LEU A 50 11.48 9.44 -4.82
CA LEU A 50 11.35 8.22 -5.64
C LEU A 50 10.56 8.48 -6.92
N TRP A 51 9.43 9.18 -6.82
CA TRP A 51 8.62 9.58 -7.97
C TRP A 51 9.44 10.41 -8.96
N SER A 52 10.20 11.39 -8.46
CA SER A 52 11.07 12.22 -9.28
C SER A 52 12.15 11.40 -9.98
N PHE A 53 12.87 10.54 -9.25
CA PHE A 53 13.94 9.72 -9.82
C PHE A 53 13.40 8.73 -10.85
N TYR A 54 12.26 8.10 -10.58
CA TYR A 54 11.62 7.15 -11.47
C TYR A 54 11.24 7.80 -12.80
N LEU A 55 10.58 8.97 -12.76
CA LEU A 55 10.25 9.71 -13.98
C LEU A 55 11.50 10.18 -14.72
N SER A 56 12.45 10.79 -14.01
CA SER A 56 13.67 11.32 -14.63
C SER A 56 14.53 10.24 -15.29
N ALA A 57 14.56 9.01 -14.76
CA ALA A 57 15.42 7.94 -15.26
C ALA A 57 15.18 7.62 -16.73
N ASP A 58 13.91 7.43 -17.13
CA ASP A 58 13.56 7.10 -18.51
C ASP A 58 13.77 8.31 -19.45
N TYR A 59 13.37 9.51 -19.02
CA TYR A 59 13.56 10.74 -19.81
C TYR A 59 15.03 11.05 -20.08
N VAL A 60 15.90 10.96 -19.08
CA VAL A 60 17.34 11.25 -19.23
C VAL A 60 17.99 10.24 -20.19
N ALA A 61 17.64 8.96 -20.09
CA ALA A 61 18.21 7.94 -20.97
C ALA A 61 17.75 8.09 -22.43
N THR A 62 16.47 8.38 -22.67
CA THR A 62 15.95 8.66 -24.02
C THR A 62 16.54 9.94 -24.61
N LEU A 63 16.66 11.01 -23.82
CA LEU A 63 17.30 12.25 -24.26
C LEU A 63 18.76 12.02 -24.66
N ALA A 64 19.50 11.25 -23.84
CA ALA A 64 20.88 10.89 -24.13
C ALA A 64 21.01 10.10 -25.44
N LEU A 65 20.11 9.13 -25.69
CA LEU A 65 20.08 8.38 -26.95
C LEU A 65 19.79 9.27 -28.17
N GLY A 66 18.83 10.20 -28.05
CA GLY A 66 18.50 11.14 -29.12
C GLY A 66 19.65 12.09 -29.45
N ASN A 67 20.31 12.63 -28.41
CA ASN A 67 21.46 13.51 -28.60
C ASN A 67 22.66 12.77 -29.21
N LEU A 68 22.85 11.50 -28.84
CA LEU A 68 23.90 10.65 -29.40
C LEU A 68 23.71 10.41 -30.90
N LEU A 69 22.48 10.13 -31.34
CA LEU A 69 22.14 10.00 -32.76
C LEU A 69 22.40 11.30 -33.53
N ASN A 70 22.05 12.46 -32.96
CA ASN A 70 22.26 13.75 -33.60
C ASN A 70 23.73 14.12 -33.76
N MET A 71 24.59 13.83 -32.75
CA MET A 71 26.03 14.10 -32.87
C MET A 71 26.66 13.32 -34.01
N GLN A 72 26.24 12.08 -34.22
CA GLN A 72 26.82 11.19 -35.23
C GLN A 72 26.48 11.61 -36.68
N THR A 73 25.40 12.39 -36.86
CA THR A 73 25.02 12.95 -38.17
C THR A 73 25.67 14.31 -38.48
N GLN A 74 26.25 15.01 -37.50
CA GLN A 74 26.80 16.36 -37.67
C GLN A 74 28.33 16.45 -37.77
N ASP A 75 29.08 15.52 -37.16
CA ASP A 75 30.55 15.59 -37.11
C ASP A 75 31.23 14.60 -38.05
N THR A 76 31.59 15.05 -39.26
CA THR A 76 32.43 14.29 -40.20
C THR A 76 33.95 14.40 -39.93
N ASP A 77 34.39 15.26 -38.99
CA ASP A 77 35.82 15.60 -38.80
C ASP A 77 36.48 15.11 -37.47
N GLU A 78 35.73 14.60 -36.47
CA GLU A 78 36.27 13.99 -35.21
C GLU A 78 35.90 12.49 -35.06
N SER A 79 36.22 11.66 -36.06
CA SER A 79 35.75 10.26 -36.18
C SER A 79 36.00 9.35 -34.96
N MET A 80 37.08 9.56 -34.20
CA MET A 80 37.43 8.69 -33.08
C MET A 80 36.66 9.00 -31.78
N SER A 81 36.10 10.21 -31.60
CA SER A 81 35.36 10.51 -30.36
C SER A 81 33.92 9.98 -30.43
N GLY A 82 33.31 10.00 -31.62
CA GLY A 82 31.98 9.44 -31.88
C GLY A 82 31.90 7.93 -31.61
N ASP A 83 32.96 7.18 -31.92
CA ASP A 83 33.01 5.72 -31.73
C ASP A 83 32.85 5.28 -30.26
N ILE A 84 33.48 5.98 -29.30
CA ILE A 84 33.29 5.68 -27.87
C ILE A 84 31.91 6.14 -27.40
N MET A 85 31.38 7.22 -27.96
CA MET A 85 30.04 7.65 -27.58
C MET A 85 28.98 6.65 -28.07
N ALA A 86 29.14 6.04 -29.24
CA ALA A 86 28.29 4.96 -29.74
C ALA A 86 28.29 3.73 -28.80
N PHE A 87 29.43 3.45 -28.13
CA PHE A 87 29.53 2.42 -27.09
C PHE A 87 28.64 2.70 -25.85
N TRP A 88 28.22 3.96 -25.62
CA TRP A 88 27.31 4.29 -24.51
C TRP A 88 25.83 4.01 -24.83
N ALA A 89 25.43 3.86 -26.10
CA ALA A 89 24.04 3.56 -26.45
C ALA A 89 23.52 2.25 -25.82
N PRO A 90 24.29 1.13 -25.84
CA PRO A 90 23.94 -0.08 -25.09
C PRO A 90 23.74 0.13 -23.58
N PHE A 91 24.50 1.01 -22.92
CA PHE A 91 24.32 1.31 -21.50
C PHE A 91 23.05 2.09 -21.24
N LEU A 92 22.70 3.03 -22.13
CA LEU A 92 21.43 3.76 -22.03
C LEU A 92 20.25 2.80 -22.20
N LEU A 93 20.35 1.81 -23.09
CA LEU A 93 19.37 0.73 -23.21
C LEU A 93 19.30 -0.13 -21.94
N LEU A 94 20.45 -0.46 -21.34
CA LEU A 94 20.54 -1.15 -20.06
C LEU A 94 19.86 -0.37 -18.93
N HIS A 95 20.06 0.96 -18.88
CA HIS A 95 19.42 1.83 -17.90
C HIS A 95 17.90 1.96 -18.12
N LEU A 96 17.43 1.99 -19.37
CA LEU A 96 15.99 1.92 -19.69
C LEU A 96 15.35 0.61 -19.23
N GLY A 97 16.14 -0.47 -19.16
CA GLY A 97 15.73 -1.71 -18.51
C GLY A 97 15.33 -1.55 -17.04
N GLY A 98 15.83 -0.53 -16.34
CA GLY A 98 15.49 -0.23 -14.95
C GLY A 98 15.92 -1.30 -13.94
N PRO A 99 15.87 -0.98 -12.64
CA PRO A 99 16.25 -1.92 -11.60
C PRO A 99 15.14 -2.92 -11.32
N ASP A 100 15.45 -4.01 -10.61
CA ASP A 100 14.44 -5.03 -10.31
C ASP A 100 13.52 -4.65 -9.15
N SER A 101 14.01 -3.73 -8.30
CA SER A 101 13.32 -3.24 -7.12
C SER A 101 12.10 -2.38 -7.43
N ILE A 102 11.99 -1.84 -8.65
CA ILE A 102 10.85 -1.04 -9.11
C ILE A 102 10.65 -1.19 -10.61
N THR A 103 9.52 -1.78 -11.01
CA THR A 103 9.06 -1.80 -12.41
C THR A 103 8.10 -0.67 -12.70
N SER A 104 7.18 -0.43 -11.77
CA SER A 104 6.15 0.60 -11.84
C SER A 104 6.12 1.45 -10.58
N TYR A 105 5.93 2.75 -10.77
CA TYR A 105 5.65 3.62 -9.64
C TYR A 105 4.18 3.50 -9.22
N SER A 106 3.24 3.39 -10.14
CA SER A 106 1.84 3.13 -9.81
C SER A 106 1.25 2.01 -10.65
N LEU A 107 0.11 1.47 -10.26
CA LEU A 107 -0.56 0.41 -11.03
C LEU A 107 -0.93 0.88 -12.44
N GLU A 108 -1.19 2.18 -12.60
CA GLU A 108 -1.47 2.78 -13.91
C GLU A 108 -0.30 2.63 -14.89
N ASP A 109 0.95 2.55 -14.41
CA ASP A 109 2.11 2.31 -15.27
C ASP A 109 2.09 0.87 -15.85
N ASN A 110 1.56 -0.11 -15.10
CA ASN A 110 1.42 -1.50 -15.56
C ASN A 110 0.40 -1.58 -16.70
N GLU A 111 -0.73 -0.88 -16.59
CA GLU A 111 -1.78 -0.85 -17.62
C GLU A 111 -1.28 -0.23 -18.93
N LEU A 112 -0.27 0.65 -18.85
CA LEU A 112 0.33 1.33 -19.99
C LEU A 112 1.48 0.53 -20.63
N TRP A 113 1.60 -0.78 -20.38
CA TRP A 113 2.70 -1.61 -20.90
C TRP A 113 2.86 -1.55 -22.42
N TRP A 114 1.79 -1.31 -23.20
CA TRP A 114 1.89 -1.13 -24.65
C TRP A 114 2.73 0.09 -25.04
N ARG A 115 2.67 1.18 -24.26
CA ARG A 115 3.51 2.36 -24.46
C ARG A 115 4.98 2.03 -24.21
N HIS A 116 5.27 1.23 -23.18
CA HIS A 116 6.61 0.75 -22.89
C HIS A 116 7.13 -0.21 -23.97
N LEU A 117 6.27 -1.06 -24.55
CA LEU A 117 6.63 -1.92 -25.67
C LEU A 117 7.01 -1.09 -26.91
N LEU A 118 6.19 -0.09 -27.28
CA LEU A 118 6.52 0.82 -28.38
C LEU A 118 7.83 1.57 -28.11
N GLY A 119 8.00 2.05 -26.87
CA GLY A 119 9.25 2.67 -26.42
C GLY A 119 10.45 1.74 -26.61
N LEU A 120 10.35 0.47 -26.20
CA LEU A 120 11.38 -0.54 -26.40
C LEU A 120 11.73 -0.68 -27.89
N VAL A 121 10.73 -0.82 -28.77
CA VAL A 121 10.95 -0.97 -30.22
C VAL A 121 11.70 0.23 -30.79
N VAL A 122 11.26 1.46 -30.45
CA VAL A 122 11.91 2.69 -30.94
C VAL A 122 13.33 2.84 -30.39
N GLN A 123 13.53 2.67 -29.09
CA GLN A 123 14.84 2.86 -28.45
C GLN A 123 15.85 1.79 -28.87
N VAL A 124 15.42 0.54 -29.02
CA VAL A 124 16.26 -0.53 -29.59
C VAL A 124 16.63 -0.20 -31.04
N SER A 125 15.68 0.28 -31.84
CA SER A 125 15.95 0.67 -33.22
C SER A 125 16.97 1.82 -33.30
N VAL A 126 16.82 2.85 -32.48
CA VAL A 126 17.79 3.96 -32.38
C VAL A 126 19.17 3.45 -31.95
N ALA A 127 19.24 2.59 -30.94
CA ALA A 127 20.52 2.01 -30.50
C ALA A 127 21.17 1.13 -31.58
N VAL A 128 20.38 0.40 -32.37
CA VAL A 128 20.89 -0.38 -33.52
C VAL A 128 21.41 0.55 -34.62
N LEU A 129 20.72 1.65 -34.93
CA LEU A 129 21.20 2.61 -35.93
C LEU A 129 22.55 3.21 -35.53
N ILE A 130 22.66 3.68 -34.28
CA ILE A 130 23.92 4.20 -33.71
C ILE A 130 25.02 3.13 -33.79
N PHE A 131 24.67 1.88 -33.48
CA PHE A 131 25.61 0.76 -33.52
C PHE A 131 26.07 0.46 -34.95
N LEU A 132 25.16 0.39 -35.93
CA LEU A 132 25.48 0.12 -37.33
C LEU A 132 26.36 1.22 -37.95
N GLU A 133 26.12 2.48 -37.59
CA GLU A 133 26.94 3.61 -38.04
C GLU A 133 28.34 3.61 -37.41
N SER A 134 28.51 3.01 -36.23
CA SER A 134 29.81 2.89 -35.53
C SER A 134 30.65 1.66 -35.94
N LEU A 135 30.15 0.80 -36.83
CA LEU A 135 30.81 -0.43 -37.30
C LEU A 135 32.18 -0.27 -37.98
N PRO A 136 32.65 0.91 -38.46
CA PRO A 136 34.00 1.02 -39.01
C PRO A 136 35.14 0.81 -37.99
N SER A 137 34.88 0.87 -36.68
CA SER A 137 35.93 0.79 -35.66
C SER A 137 36.16 -0.66 -35.14
N PRO A 138 37.35 -1.27 -35.35
CA PRO A 138 37.59 -2.67 -35.00
C PRO A 138 37.73 -2.95 -33.50
N LEU A 139 37.72 -1.91 -32.64
CA LEU A 139 38.25 -1.99 -31.27
C LEU A 139 37.18 -2.16 -30.17
N TYR A 140 35.96 -1.65 -30.32
CA TYR A 140 34.94 -1.66 -29.24
C TYR A 140 33.65 -2.41 -29.55
N TRP A 141 33.46 -2.86 -30.79
CA TRP A 141 32.21 -3.49 -31.21
C TRP A 141 31.92 -4.80 -30.45
N LYS A 142 32.96 -5.56 -30.04
CA LYS A 142 32.78 -6.80 -29.27
C LYS A 142 32.18 -6.54 -27.87
N PRO A 143 32.79 -5.74 -26.97
CA PRO A 143 32.16 -5.34 -25.72
C PRO A 143 30.78 -4.71 -25.91
N ALA A 144 30.60 -3.88 -26.97
CA ALA A 144 29.33 -3.20 -27.24
C ALA A 144 28.18 -4.17 -27.48
N ILE A 145 28.38 -5.19 -28.31
CA ILE A 145 27.36 -6.21 -28.61
C ILE A 145 26.96 -6.96 -27.32
N LEU A 146 27.92 -7.30 -26.48
CA LEU A 146 27.63 -8.00 -25.22
C LEU A 146 26.73 -7.14 -24.32
N VAL A 147 27.06 -5.86 -24.13
CA VAL A 147 26.23 -4.95 -23.33
C VAL A 147 24.87 -4.70 -24.00
N PHE A 148 24.82 -4.62 -25.33
CA PHE A 148 23.59 -4.42 -26.09
C PHE A 148 22.61 -5.57 -25.88
N ILE A 149 23.09 -6.83 -25.95
CA ILE A 149 22.28 -8.01 -25.67
C ILE A 149 21.72 -7.94 -24.25
N VAL A 150 22.52 -7.57 -23.26
CA VAL A 150 22.04 -7.44 -21.87
C VAL A 150 21.01 -6.32 -21.73
N GLY A 151 21.24 -5.17 -22.36
CA GLY A 151 20.29 -4.05 -22.37
C GLY A 151 18.95 -4.44 -22.99
N PHE A 152 18.98 -5.13 -24.13
CA PHE A 152 17.78 -5.65 -24.79
C PHE A 152 17.01 -6.63 -23.90
N LEU A 153 17.71 -7.60 -23.29
CA LEU A 153 17.09 -8.57 -22.40
C LEU A 153 16.44 -7.89 -21.19
N LYS A 154 17.14 -6.95 -20.53
CA LYS A 154 16.61 -6.26 -19.35
C LYS A 154 15.44 -5.34 -19.65
N PHE A 155 15.45 -4.66 -20.79
CA PHE A 155 14.32 -3.86 -21.21
C PHE A 155 13.12 -4.75 -21.59
N GLY A 156 13.36 -5.86 -22.29
CA GLY A 156 12.34 -6.87 -22.56
C GLY A 156 11.72 -7.42 -21.28
N GLU A 157 12.55 -7.79 -20.29
CA GLU A 157 12.09 -8.25 -18.96
C GLU A 157 11.22 -7.21 -18.26
N ARG A 158 11.58 -5.91 -18.32
CA ARG A 158 10.76 -4.83 -17.75
C ARG A 158 9.39 -4.76 -18.41
N THR A 159 9.33 -4.80 -19.75
CA THR A 159 8.06 -4.76 -20.48
C THR A 159 7.19 -5.99 -20.21
N LEU A 160 7.78 -7.19 -20.13
CA LEU A 160 7.07 -8.41 -19.75
C LEU A 160 6.55 -8.35 -18.31
N ALA A 161 7.36 -7.83 -17.38
CA ALA A 161 6.96 -7.66 -15.99
C ALA A 161 5.77 -6.68 -15.87
N LEU A 162 5.80 -5.55 -16.58
CA LEU A 162 4.67 -4.60 -16.62
C LEU A 162 3.40 -5.25 -17.18
N ARG A 163 3.51 -6.02 -18.28
CA ARG A 163 2.38 -6.75 -18.86
C ARG A 163 1.80 -7.75 -17.87
N SER A 164 2.61 -8.63 -17.29
CA SER A 164 2.10 -9.64 -16.36
C SER A 164 1.59 -9.07 -15.03
N ALA A 165 1.98 -7.84 -14.69
CA ALA A 165 1.51 -7.12 -13.52
C ALA A 165 0.30 -6.21 -13.81
N SER A 166 -0.18 -6.12 -15.06
CA SER A 166 -1.44 -5.45 -15.36
C SER A 166 -2.60 -6.27 -14.80
N MET A 167 -3.64 -5.59 -14.32
CA MET A 167 -4.73 -6.24 -13.61
C MET A 167 -5.50 -7.20 -14.51
N ASP A 168 -5.68 -6.84 -15.78
CA ASP A 168 -6.37 -7.66 -16.77
C ASP A 168 -5.58 -8.94 -17.10
N GLU A 169 -4.27 -8.84 -17.39
CA GLU A 169 -3.46 -10.02 -17.70
C GLU A 169 -3.27 -10.91 -16.47
N LEU A 170 -3.10 -10.28 -15.29
CA LEU A 170 -3.02 -11.00 -14.03
C LEU A 170 -4.32 -11.76 -13.74
N ARG A 171 -5.48 -11.16 -14.00
CA ARG A 171 -6.79 -11.81 -13.92
C ARG A 171 -6.91 -12.98 -14.90
N ASP A 172 -6.63 -12.74 -16.18
CA ASP A 172 -6.73 -13.75 -17.23
C ASP A 172 -5.80 -14.94 -16.97
N SER A 173 -4.62 -14.71 -16.38
CA SER A 173 -3.69 -15.77 -15.99
C SER A 173 -4.22 -16.69 -14.87
N MET A 174 -5.23 -16.24 -14.11
CA MET A 174 -5.81 -16.97 -12.98
C MET A 174 -7.19 -17.56 -13.27
N VAL A 175 -7.85 -17.15 -14.35
CA VAL A 175 -9.15 -17.70 -14.75
C VAL A 175 -8.94 -19.09 -15.37
N HIS A 176 -9.52 -20.12 -14.74
CA HIS A 176 -9.53 -21.47 -15.30
C HIS A 176 -10.45 -21.55 -16.52
N ARG A 177 -10.24 -22.55 -17.38
CA ARG A 177 -11.13 -22.81 -18.52
C ARG A 177 -12.57 -22.95 -18.01
N PRO A 178 -13.57 -22.39 -18.72
CA PRO A 178 -14.96 -22.51 -18.32
C PRO A 178 -15.33 -23.98 -18.12
N ASP A 179 -15.73 -24.34 -16.91
CA ASP A 179 -16.31 -25.64 -16.59
C ASP A 179 -17.82 -25.44 -16.43
N PRO A 180 -18.65 -25.90 -17.38
CA PRO A 180 -20.11 -25.80 -17.27
C PRO A 180 -20.67 -26.71 -16.16
N GLY A 181 -19.82 -27.49 -15.48
CA GLY A 181 -20.23 -28.48 -14.50
C GLY A 181 -20.79 -29.75 -15.18
N PRO A 182 -21.42 -30.65 -14.41
CA PRO A 182 -22.06 -31.83 -14.98
C PRO A 182 -23.17 -31.42 -15.95
N ASN A 183 -23.32 -32.19 -17.05
CA ASN A 183 -24.38 -31.97 -18.03
C ASN A 183 -25.74 -32.25 -17.38
N TYR A 184 -26.42 -31.19 -16.93
CA TYR A 184 -27.69 -31.27 -16.21
C TYR A 184 -28.77 -32.03 -17.01
N PRO A 185 -29.00 -31.76 -18.31
CA PRO A 185 -29.92 -32.55 -19.13
C PRO A 185 -29.65 -34.06 -19.06
N LYS A 186 -28.39 -34.48 -19.28
CA LYS A 186 -28.02 -35.91 -19.21
C LYS A 186 -28.22 -36.50 -17.81
N PHE A 187 -27.86 -35.75 -16.77
CA PHE A 187 -28.07 -36.19 -15.38
C PHE A 187 -29.57 -36.41 -15.09
N MET A 188 -30.42 -35.51 -15.56
CA MET A 188 -31.87 -35.61 -15.39
C MET A 188 -32.49 -36.72 -16.25
N GLU A 189 -32.03 -36.90 -17.50
CA GLU A 189 -32.42 -38.02 -18.36
C GLU A 189 -32.08 -39.36 -17.70
N GLU A 190 -30.89 -39.49 -17.12
CA GLU A 190 -30.48 -40.70 -16.40
C GLU A 190 -31.36 -40.94 -15.17
N TYR A 191 -31.64 -39.89 -14.37
CA TYR A 191 -32.55 -39.99 -13.23
C TYR A 191 -33.96 -40.47 -13.65
N VAL A 192 -34.54 -39.86 -14.69
CA VAL A 192 -35.87 -40.23 -15.21
C VAL A 192 -35.87 -41.65 -15.76
N SER A 193 -34.90 -42.01 -16.59
CA SER A 193 -34.77 -43.35 -17.18
C SER A 193 -34.69 -44.45 -16.12
N ARG A 194 -33.92 -44.23 -15.04
CA ARG A 194 -33.83 -45.21 -13.94
C ARG A 194 -35.15 -45.36 -13.18
N ARG A 195 -35.91 -44.28 -13.01
CA ARG A 195 -37.25 -44.35 -12.41
C ARG A 195 -38.27 -45.07 -13.30
N GLU A 196 -38.23 -44.84 -14.60
CA GLU A 196 -39.09 -45.52 -15.58
C GLU A 196 -38.77 -47.02 -15.67
N ALA A 197 -37.50 -47.40 -15.50
CA ALA A 197 -37.07 -48.80 -15.40
C ALA A 197 -37.49 -49.50 -14.09
N GLY A 198 -38.22 -48.82 -13.20
CA GLY A 198 -38.69 -49.36 -11.92
C GLY A 198 -37.64 -49.39 -10.80
N LEU A 199 -36.48 -48.74 -10.98
CA LEU A 199 -35.44 -48.67 -9.95
C LEU A 199 -35.75 -47.57 -8.93
N ASN A 200 -35.42 -47.79 -7.65
CA ASN A 200 -35.55 -46.78 -6.60
C ASN A 200 -34.40 -45.76 -6.69
N ALA A 201 -34.50 -44.85 -7.66
CA ALA A 201 -33.53 -43.80 -7.89
C ALA A 201 -33.93 -42.51 -7.16
N TYR A 202 -33.03 -41.93 -6.37
CA TYR A 202 -33.23 -40.64 -5.73
C TYR A 202 -31.96 -39.78 -5.77
N ILE A 203 -32.20 -38.48 -5.62
CA ILE A 203 -31.20 -37.44 -5.72
C ILE A 203 -30.70 -37.12 -4.32
N LYS A 204 -29.47 -37.52 -3.99
CA LYS A 204 -28.83 -37.18 -2.71
C LYS A 204 -27.95 -35.95 -2.89
N ARG A 205 -28.17 -34.93 -2.07
CA ARG A 205 -27.22 -33.85 -1.87
C ARG A 205 -26.10 -34.39 -0.97
N GLU A 206 -24.90 -34.50 -1.52
CA GLU A 206 -23.70 -34.70 -0.72
C GLU A 206 -23.16 -33.33 -0.31
N ASP A 207 -23.04 -33.15 1.00
CA ASP A 207 -22.18 -32.10 1.54
C ASP A 207 -20.73 -32.47 1.21
N GLU A 208 -19.97 -31.50 0.71
CA GLU A 208 -18.59 -31.71 0.35
C GLU A 208 -17.77 -32.01 1.62
N PRO A 209 -16.86 -33.02 1.63
CA PRO A 209 -16.17 -33.44 2.84
C PRO A 209 -15.39 -32.28 3.48
N LEU A 210 -15.57 -32.11 4.79
CA LEU A 210 -14.80 -31.18 5.61
C LEU A 210 -13.30 -31.49 5.45
N PRO A 211 -12.41 -30.46 5.48
CA PRO A 211 -10.98 -30.68 5.46
C PRO A 211 -10.55 -31.62 6.60
N PRO A 212 -9.54 -32.48 6.38
CA PRO A 212 -9.14 -33.50 7.33
C PRO A 212 -8.66 -32.90 8.67
N ASP A 213 -9.03 -33.54 9.78
CA ASP A 213 -8.74 -33.11 11.16
C ASP A 213 -7.24 -32.82 11.44
N LYS A 214 -6.32 -33.36 10.63
CA LYS A 214 -4.86 -33.14 10.74
C LYS A 214 -4.45 -31.67 10.56
N GLU A 215 -5.24 -30.86 9.85
CA GLU A 215 -4.97 -29.42 9.70
C GLU A 215 -5.33 -28.62 10.95
N ALA A 216 -6.24 -29.13 11.79
CA ALA A 216 -6.60 -28.54 13.07
C ALA A 216 -5.50 -28.73 14.14
N GLU A 217 -4.75 -29.84 14.10
CA GLU A 217 -3.58 -30.06 15.00
C GLU A 217 -2.41 -29.13 14.68
N LEU A 218 -2.18 -28.81 13.40
CA LEU A 218 -1.13 -27.85 13.00
C LEU A 218 -1.49 -26.40 13.38
N ALA A 219 -2.78 -26.16 13.68
CA ALA A 219 -3.33 -24.86 14.08
C ALA A 219 -2.95 -24.45 15.52
N THR A 220 -2.34 -25.31 16.33
CA THR A 220 -2.01 -24.99 17.74
C THR A 220 -0.53 -24.61 17.95
N ILE A 221 0.36 -24.90 16.99
CA ILE A 221 1.81 -24.73 17.14
C ILE A 221 2.24 -23.27 16.89
N VAL A 222 3.16 -22.74 17.70
CA VAL A 222 3.86 -21.47 17.43
C VAL A 222 4.68 -21.63 16.14
N LEU A 223 4.33 -20.87 15.10
CA LEU A 223 5.03 -20.95 13.82
C LEU A 223 6.42 -20.30 13.91
N SER A 224 7.44 -21.00 13.44
CA SER A 224 8.75 -20.42 13.15
C SER A 224 8.65 -19.43 11.99
N ASP A 225 9.59 -18.49 11.90
CA ASP A 225 9.61 -17.44 10.87
C ASP A 225 9.57 -18.01 9.44
N VAL A 226 10.28 -19.13 9.20
CA VAL A 226 10.25 -19.85 7.91
C VAL A 226 8.85 -20.36 7.61
N LYS A 227 8.18 -20.97 8.60
CA LYS A 227 6.81 -21.49 8.43
C LYS A 227 5.78 -20.38 8.24
N VAL A 228 5.96 -19.21 8.88
CA VAL A 228 5.12 -18.02 8.62
C VAL A 228 5.24 -17.60 7.16
N ILE A 229 6.47 -17.54 6.62
CA ILE A 229 6.68 -17.17 5.22
C ILE A 229 6.10 -18.22 4.27
N HIS A 230 6.28 -19.51 4.56
CA HIS A 230 5.71 -20.60 3.76
C HIS A 230 4.19 -20.56 3.74
N LYS A 231 3.54 -20.47 4.91
CA LYS A 231 2.07 -20.39 5.00
C LYS A 231 1.54 -19.10 4.40
N GLY A 232 2.24 -17.98 4.57
CA GLY A 232 1.92 -16.72 3.90
C GLY A 232 1.98 -16.85 2.39
N TYR A 233 2.97 -17.55 1.83
CA TYR A 233 3.02 -17.83 0.39
C TYR A 233 1.87 -18.74 -0.05
N HIS A 234 1.53 -19.77 0.73
CA HIS A 234 0.39 -20.65 0.44
C HIS A 234 -0.92 -19.85 0.32
N PHE A 235 -1.24 -19.07 1.35
CA PHE A 235 -2.43 -18.22 1.32
C PHE A 235 -2.36 -17.17 0.22
N PHE A 236 -1.22 -16.54 0.01
CA PHE A 236 -1.03 -15.63 -1.11
C PHE A 236 -1.42 -16.25 -2.46
N THR A 237 -1.05 -17.52 -2.72
CA THR A 237 -1.41 -18.16 -4.00
C THR A 237 -2.92 -18.34 -4.21
N ILE A 238 -3.68 -18.47 -3.13
CA ILE A 238 -5.15 -18.58 -3.13
C ILE A 238 -5.78 -17.18 -3.19
N PHE A 239 -5.40 -16.32 -2.25
CA PHE A 239 -6.05 -15.05 -1.99
C PHE A 239 -5.61 -13.93 -2.92
N LYS A 240 -4.49 -14.02 -3.66
CA LYS A 240 -4.15 -13.02 -4.69
C LYS A 240 -5.24 -12.81 -5.75
N ARG A 241 -6.13 -13.79 -5.93
CA ARG A 241 -7.32 -13.72 -6.79
C ARG A 241 -8.25 -12.56 -6.40
N ILE A 242 -8.37 -12.26 -5.10
CA ILE A 242 -9.22 -11.16 -4.63
C ILE A 242 -8.71 -9.79 -5.06
N ALA A 243 -7.41 -9.66 -5.32
CA ALA A 243 -6.82 -8.39 -5.76
C ALA A 243 -7.32 -8.00 -7.17
N VAL A 244 -7.69 -9.00 -7.99
CA VAL A 244 -8.17 -8.84 -9.38
C VAL A 244 -9.67 -9.15 -9.52
N ASP A 245 -10.43 -8.95 -8.44
CA ASP A 245 -11.89 -9.14 -8.38
C ASP A 245 -12.37 -10.55 -8.80
N LEU A 246 -11.55 -11.58 -8.58
CA LEU A 246 -11.95 -12.98 -8.74
C LEU A 246 -12.58 -13.53 -7.45
N VAL A 247 -13.60 -14.36 -7.63
CA VAL A 247 -14.37 -14.99 -6.55
C VAL A 247 -13.56 -16.12 -5.91
N LEU A 248 -13.67 -16.24 -4.58
CA LEU A 248 -13.09 -17.33 -3.80
C LEU A 248 -14.10 -18.47 -3.61
N THR A 249 -13.58 -19.69 -3.51
CA THR A 249 -14.39 -20.87 -3.28
C THR A 249 -14.67 -21.09 -1.79
N PHE A 250 -15.72 -21.87 -1.48
CA PHE A 250 -16.01 -22.25 -0.11
C PHE A 250 -14.89 -23.08 0.54
N ARG A 251 -14.15 -23.86 -0.25
CA ARG A 251 -12.96 -24.60 0.22
C ARG A 251 -11.85 -23.67 0.69
N ASP A 252 -11.60 -22.61 -0.08
CA ASP A 252 -10.61 -21.57 0.29
C ASP A 252 -10.97 -20.92 1.63
N ARG A 253 -12.26 -20.75 1.92
CA ARG A 253 -12.76 -20.27 3.22
C ARG A 253 -12.54 -21.26 4.35
N LEU A 254 -12.91 -22.53 4.13
CA LEU A 254 -12.80 -23.58 5.15
C LEU A 254 -11.34 -23.88 5.51
N GLU A 255 -10.41 -23.62 4.62
CA GLU A 255 -8.99 -23.77 4.90
C GLU A 255 -8.43 -22.60 5.75
N SER A 256 -8.74 -21.35 5.37
CA SER A 256 -8.16 -20.18 6.03
C SER A 256 -8.83 -19.83 7.37
N GLN A 257 -10.15 -19.94 7.46
CA GLN A 257 -10.93 -19.51 8.62
C GLN A 257 -10.50 -20.19 9.95
N PRO A 258 -10.48 -21.54 10.06
CA PRO A 258 -10.07 -22.19 11.31
C PRO A 258 -8.61 -21.91 11.63
N PHE A 259 -7.75 -21.81 10.61
CA PHE A 259 -6.36 -21.43 10.78
C PHE A 259 -6.26 -20.07 11.47
N PHE A 260 -6.92 -19.03 10.97
CA PHE A 260 -6.84 -17.68 11.57
C PHE A 260 -7.52 -17.60 12.95
N TRP A 261 -8.58 -18.37 13.22
CA TRP A 261 -9.20 -18.40 14.54
C TRP A 261 -8.29 -18.91 15.65
N SER A 262 -7.41 -19.85 15.32
CA SER A 262 -6.43 -20.40 16.26
C SER A 262 -5.27 -19.46 16.57
N ARG A 263 -5.06 -18.40 15.77
CA ARG A 263 -3.90 -17.53 15.87
C ARG A 263 -4.05 -16.41 16.89
N THR A 264 -2.90 -15.93 17.37
CA THR A 264 -2.80 -14.67 18.10
C THR A 264 -2.89 -13.48 17.12
N PRO A 265 -3.34 -12.29 17.57
CA PRO A 265 -3.41 -11.11 16.72
C PRO A 265 -2.07 -10.78 16.03
N ALA A 266 -0.96 -10.83 16.78
CA ALA A 266 0.37 -10.55 16.25
C ALA A 266 0.76 -11.51 15.11
N GLN A 267 0.48 -12.81 15.27
CA GLN A 267 0.75 -13.80 14.22
C GLN A 267 -0.14 -13.61 13.00
N ALA A 268 -1.42 -13.30 13.19
CA ALA A 268 -2.36 -13.08 12.09
C ALA A 268 -1.99 -11.86 11.24
N PHE A 269 -1.68 -10.72 11.89
CA PHE A 269 -1.20 -9.54 11.18
C PHE A 269 0.12 -9.82 10.45
N ARG A 270 1.07 -10.52 11.09
CA ARG A 270 2.34 -10.89 10.46
C ARG A 270 2.16 -11.77 9.23
N LEU A 271 1.18 -12.67 9.23
CA LEU A 271 0.86 -13.51 8.07
C LEU A 271 0.30 -12.68 6.92
N VAL A 272 -0.65 -11.80 7.20
CA VAL A 272 -1.22 -10.86 6.22
C VAL A 272 -0.15 -9.92 5.66
N GLU A 273 0.77 -9.43 6.51
CA GLU A 273 1.89 -8.61 6.06
C GLU A 273 2.80 -9.35 5.05
N VAL A 274 3.02 -10.67 5.25
CA VAL A 274 3.75 -11.51 4.29
C VAL A 274 2.97 -11.67 2.99
N GLU A 275 1.68 -11.96 3.05
CA GLU A 275 0.82 -12.10 1.87
C GLU A 275 0.79 -10.82 1.03
N LEU A 276 0.58 -9.67 1.68
CA LEU A 276 0.61 -8.36 1.03
C LEU A 276 1.99 -8.07 0.43
N SER A 277 3.08 -8.52 1.06
CA SER A 277 4.44 -8.35 0.50
C SER A 277 4.62 -9.13 -0.80
N PHE A 278 4.12 -10.36 -0.88
CA PHE A 278 4.14 -11.11 -2.15
C PHE A 278 3.25 -10.47 -3.22
N LEU A 279 2.11 -9.92 -2.83
CA LEU A 279 1.23 -9.18 -3.74
C LEU A 279 1.90 -7.90 -4.26
N TYR A 280 2.56 -7.14 -3.38
CA TYR A 280 3.39 -6.00 -3.78
C TYR A 280 4.49 -6.39 -4.76
N ASP A 281 5.21 -7.49 -4.48
CA ASP A 281 6.30 -7.94 -5.32
C ASP A 281 5.81 -8.30 -6.73
N ILE A 282 4.64 -8.92 -6.89
CA ILE A 282 4.06 -9.19 -8.22
C ILE A 282 3.67 -7.89 -8.95
N LEU A 283 3.09 -6.92 -8.24
CA LEU A 283 2.49 -5.74 -8.86
C LEU A 283 3.51 -4.63 -9.19
N HIS A 284 4.57 -4.48 -8.40
CA HIS A 284 5.47 -3.32 -8.47
C HIS A 284 6.95 -3.65 -8.74
N THR A 285 7.31 -4.93 -8.82
CA THR A 285 8.70 -5.35 -9.01
C THR A 285 8.83 -6.40 -10.11
N LYS A 286 10.07 -6.73 -10.50
CA LYS A 286 10.33 -7.81 -11.48
C LYS A 286 10.22 -9.22 -10.88
N ALA A 287 9.79 -9.37 -9.62
CA ALA A 287 9.87 -10.62 -8.86
C ALA A 287 9.27 -11.84 -9.59
N LEU A 288 8.13 -11.67 -10.26
CA LEU A 288 7.46 -12.75 -10.98
C LEU A 288 8.37 -13.42 -12.03
N HIS A 289 9.10 -12.60 -12.79
CA HIS A 289 10.00 -13.08 -13.83
C HIS A 289 11.36 -13.48 -13.27
N VAL A 290 11.91 -12.68 -12.35
CA VAL A 290 13.25 -12.89 -11.76
C VAL A 290 13.34 -14.23 -11.00
N HIS A 291 12.29 -14.63 -10.29
CA HIS A 291 12.26 -15.89 -9.54
C HIS A 291 11.91 -17.13 -10.39
N SER A 292 11.48 -16.93 -11.64
CA SER A 292 11.28 -18.04 -12.58
C SER A 292 12.61 -18.73 -12.92
N PRO A 293 12.60 -20.01 -13.37
CA PRO A 293 13.81 -20.68 -13.82
C PRO A 293 14.51 -19.94 -14.98
N CYS A 294 13.72 -19.36 -15.90
CA CYS A 294 14.22 -18.56 -17.01
C CYS A 294 14.90 -17.27 -16.51
N GLY A 295 14.25 -16.54 -15.59
CA GLY A 295 14.83 -15.31 -15.02
C GLY A 295 16.12 -15.56 -14.26
N ARG A 296 16.20 -16.62 -13.45
CA ARG A 296 17.45 -17.01 -12.77
C ARG A 296 18.58 -17.31 -13.76
N PHE A 297 18.28 -17.96 -14.88
CA PHE A 297 19.26 -18.16 -15.96
C PHE A 297 19.67 -16.84 -16.62
N LEU A 298 18.72 -15.97 -16.95
CA LEU A 298 18.99 -14.65 -17.56
C LEU A 298 19.86 -13.76 -16.67
N ARG A 299 19.76 -13.87 -15.34
CA ARG A 299 20.65 -13.16 -14.39
C ARG A 299 22.08 -13.68 -14.37
N GLY A 300 22.26 -15.00 -14.43
CA GLY A 300 23.58 -15.59 -14.59
C GLY A 300 24.21 -15.21 -15.93
N LEU A 301 23.40 -15.21 -16.99
CA LEU A 301 23.82 -14.77 -18.33
C LEU A 301 24.18 -13.29 -18.35
N SER A 302 23.35 -12.38 -17.80
CA SER A 302 23.62 -10.93 -17.78
C SER A 302 24.93 -10.61 -17.06
N PHE A 303 25.14 -11.21 -15.88
CA PHE A 303 26.37 -11.08 -15.12
C PHE A 303 27.59 -11.55 -15.92
N GLY A 304 27.51 -12.74 -16.51
CA GLY A 304 28.60 -13.30 -17.32
C GLY A 304 28.93 -12.43 -18.55
N LEU A 305 27.92 -11.90 -19.25
CA LEU A 305 28.12 -11.04 -20.42
C LEU A 305 28.74 -9.68 -20.06
N ILE A 306 28.29 -9.04 -18.97
CA ILE A 306 28.89 -7.77 -18.49
C ILE A 306 30.32 -7.99 -18.01
N PHE A 307 30.57 -9.07 -17.27
CA PHE A 307 31.93 -9.41 -16.84
C PHE A 307 32.85 -9.64 -18.04
N LEU A 308 32.41 -10.40 -19.04
CA LEU A 308 33.15 -10.61 -20.27
C LEU A 308 33.39 -9.30 -21.03
N ALA A 309 32.39 -8.41 -21.11
CA ALA A 309 32.53 -7.10 -21.72
C ALA A 309 33.60 -6.25 -21.04
N LEU A 310 33.67 -6.28 -19.70
CA LEU A 310 34.70 -5.58 -18.92
C LEU A 310 36.10 -6.14 -19.20
N VAL A 311 36.25 -7.46 -19.27
CA VAL A 311 37.54 -8.12 -19.59
C VAL A 311 37.99 -7.75 -21.01
N LEU A 312 37.09 -7.84 -21.99
CA LEU A 312 37.38 -7.49 -23.38
C LEU A 312 37.76 -6.01 -23.51
N PHE A 313 37.01 -5.11 -22.87
CA PHE A 313 37.32 -3.68 -22.87
C PHE A 313 38.69 -3.38 -22.21
N HIS A 314 39.04 -4.13 -21.17
CA HIS A 314 40.36 -4.00 -20.55
C HIS A 314 41.49 -4.41 -21.50
N GLN A 315 41.30 -5.46 -22.29
CA GLN A 315 42.29 -5.98 -23.25
C GLN A 315 42.44 -5.14 -24.53
N CYS A 316 41.46 -4.30 -24.88
CA CYS A 316 41.56 -3.43 -26.04
C CYS A 316 42.65 -2.36 -25.88
N ASP A 317 43.39 -2.07 -26.97
CA ASP A 317 44.25 -0.89 -27.07
C ASP A 317 43.40 0.38 -26.94
N LYS A 318 43.94 1.44 -26.34
CA LYS A 318 43.20 2.69 -26.04
C LYS A 318 43.94 3.92 -26.56
N GLN A 319 44.96 3.72 -27.38
CA GLN A 319 45.71 4.81 -28.01
C GLN A 319 44.80 5.63 -28.93
N GLY A 320 44.83 6.96 -28.78
CA GLY A 320 44.04 7.89 -29.60
C GLY A 320 42.72 8.39 -28.99
N TYR A 321 42.27 7.85 -27.85
CA TYR A 321 41.00 8.24 -27.22
C TYR A 321 41.18 9.18 -26.02
N LYS A 322 40.20 10.07 -25.80
CA LYS A 322 40.20 11.01 -24.67
C LYS A 322 40.12 10.22 -23.35
N ARG A 323 41.05 10.51 -22.41
CA ARG A 323 41.13 9.83 -21.10
C ARG A 323 39.82 9.87 -20.29
N VAL A 324 39.07 10.96 -20.44
CA VAL A 324 37.77 11.16 -19.78
C VAL A 324 36.76 10.10 -20.24
N ASP A 325 36.68 9.83 -21.54
CA ASP A 325 35.70 8.88 -22.10
C ASP A 325 36.02 7.44 -21.71
N ILE A 326 37.31 7.09 -21.67
CA ILE A 326 37.78 5.80 -21.14
C ILE A 326 37.39 5.64 -19.66
N THR A 327 37.56 6.69 -18.86
CA THR A 327 37.24 6.68 -17.42
C THR A 327 35.74 6.48 -17.21
N ILE A 328 34.90 7.20 -17.97
CA ILE A 328 33.44 7.08 -17.92
C ILE A 328 33.02 5.65 -18.29
N THR A 329 33.59 5.07 -19.34
CA THR A 329 33.29 3.70 -19.75
C THR A 329 33.64 2.67 -18.66
N TYR A 330 34.79 2.81 -17.99
CA TYR A 330 35.12 1.95 -16.85
C TYR A 330 34.14 2.12 -15.69
N VAL A 331 33.71 3.36 -15.40
CA VAL A 331 32.68 3.63 -14.38
C VAL A 331 31.36 2.94 -14.75
N LEU A 332 30.93 3.02 -16.01
CA LEU A 332 29.71 2.37 -16.51
C LEU A 332 29.78 0.84 -16.39
N LEU A 333 30.86 0.21 -16.87
CA LEU A 333 31.04 -1.25 -16.80
C LEU A 333 31.14 -1.76 -15.36
N SER A 334 31.92 -1.09 -14.52
CA SER A 334 32.08 -1.47 -13.11
C SER A 334 30.78 -1.27 -12.33
N ALA A 335 30.08 -0.16 -12.55
CA ALA A 335 28.79 0.06 -11.93
C ALA A 335 27.76 -0.97 -12.41
N ALA A 336 27.66 -1.25 -13.71
CA ALA A 336 26.76 -2.29 -14.24
C ALA A 336 27.04 -3.66 -13.58
N LEU A 337 28.31 -4.05 -13.44
CA LEU A 337 28.69 -5.29 -12.75
C LEU A 337 28.26 -5.28 -11.28
N VAL A 338 28.47 -4.18 -10.55
CA VAL A 338 28.02 -4.02 -9.16
C VAL A 338 26.49 -4.10 -9.07
N LEU A 339 25.76 -3.51 -10.01
CA LEU A 339 24.30 -3.57 -10.05
C LEU A 339 23.79 -5.00 -10.30
N GLU A 340 24.46 -5.79 -11.16
CA GLU A 340 24.13 -7.23 -11.30
C GLU A 340 24.39 -8.01 -10.01
N ILE A 341 25.52 -7.76 -9.33
CA ILE A 341 25.84 -8.41 -8.06
C ILE A 341 24.77 -8.08 -7.01
N MET A 342 24.37 -6.81 -6.91
CA MET A 342 23.31 -6.39 -6.00
C MET A 342 21.96 -7.04 -6.34
N SER A 343 21.61 -7.14 -7.62
CA SER A 343 20.42 -7.87 -8.07
C SER A 343 20.43 -9.34 -7.63
N ILE A 344 21.56 -10.04 -7.79
CA ILE A 344 21.73 -11.43 -7.35
C ILE A 344 21.60 -11.53 -5.81
N VAL A 345 22.23 -10.63 -5.05
CA VAL A 345 22.13 -10.60 -3.58
C VAL A 345 20.68 -10.40 -3.14
N LEU A 346 19.96 -9.44 -3.73
CA LEU A 346 18.55 -9.18 -3.43
C LEU A 346 17.66 -10.38 -3.77
N LEU A 347 17.96 -11.11 -4.85
CA LEU A 347 17.27 -12.36 -5.23
C LEU A 347 17.48 -13.46 -4.18
N LEU A 348 18.70 -13.64 -3.67
CA LEU A 348 19.02 -14.66 -2.67
C LEU A 348 18.37 -14.39 -1.30
N VAL A 349 18.20 -13.11 -0.96
CA VAL A 349 17.64 -12.64 0.32
C VAL A 349 16.10 -12.56 0.32
N SER A 350 15.45 -12.68 -0.84
CA SER A 350 14.01 -12.46 -0.94
C SER A 350 13.16 -13.56 -0.29
N ASP A 351 11.91 -13.22 0.08
CA ASP A 351 10.95 -14.18 0.63
C ASP A 351 10.64 -15.32 -0.36
N TRP A 352 10.70 -15.06 -1.67
CA TRP A 352 10.53 -16.07 -2.71
C TRP A 352 11.62 -17.15 -2.65
N MET A 353 12.87 -16.76 -2.35
CA MET A 353 13.97 -17.71 -2.18
C MET A 353 13.78 -18.57 -0.92
N ILE A 354 13.30 -17.97 0.16
CA ILE A 354 13.00 -18.68 1.42
C ILE A 354 11.96 -19.77 1.15
N VAL A 355 10.87 -19.45 0.45
CA VAL A 355 9.84 -20.44 0.06
C VAL A 355 10.42 -21.54 -0.84
N TRP A 356 11.29 -21.18 -1.78
CA TRP A 356 11.93 -22.14 -2.67
C TRP A 356 12.84 -23.13 -1.93
N LEU A 357 13.60 -22.65 -0.95
CA LEU A 357 14.48 -23.47 -0.11
C LEU A 357 13.69 -24.39 0.82
N ASP A 358 12.64 -23.86 1.44
CA ASP A 358 11.76 -24.62 2.33
C ASP A 358 11.08 -25.80 1.60
N ARG A 359 10.60 -25.57 0.37
CA ARG A 359 10.06 -26.64 -0.51
C ARG A 359 11.08 -27.72 -0.88
N ARG A 360 12.39 -27.45 -0.73
CA ARG A 360 13.47 -28.42 -0.95
C ARG A 360 13.99 -29.05 0.34
N HIS A 361 13.28 -28.86 1.46
CA HIS A 361 13.68 -29.34 2.79
C HIS A 361 15.01 -28.76 3.29
N MET A 362 15.37 -27.55 2.84
CA MET A 362 16.60 -26.83 3.24
C MET A 362 16.33 -25.75 4.30
N GLU A 363 15.64 -26.12 5.39
CA GLU A 363 15.19 -25.18 6.43
C GLU A 363 16.35 -24.43 7.11
N SER A 364 17.50 -25.08 7.29
CA SER A 364 18.68 -24.49 7.94
C SER A 364 19.26 -23.31 7.13
N LEU A 365 19.29 -23.43 5.81
CA LEU A 365 19.72 -22.37 4.90
C LEU A 365 18.70 -21.23 4.87
N ALA A 366 17.41 -21.56 4.81
CA ALA A 366 16.34 -20.56 4.88
C ALA A 366 16.41 -19.75 6.19
N ALA A 367 16.60 -20.42 7.33
CA ALA A 367 16.76 -19.78 8.63
C ALA A 367 18.06 -18.94 8.71
N ALA A 368 19.15 -19.40 8.10
CA ALA A 368 20.39 -18.63 8.01
C ALA A 368 20.20 -17.33 7.21
N ILE A 369 19.50 -17.40 6.07
CA ILE A 369 19.15 -16.20 5.28
C ILE A 369 18.33 -15.24 6.11
N ILE A 370 17.24 -15.69 6.76
CA ILE A 370 16.41 -14.84 7.62
C ILE A 370 17.25 -14.16 8.70
N ARG A 371 18.14 -14.90 9.38
CA ARG A 371 19.03 -14.34 10.39
C ARG A 371 19.95 -13.26 9.81
N HIS A 372 20.51 -13.47 8.62
CA HIS A 372 21.34 -12.46 7.95
C HIS A 372 20.54 -11.22 7.53
N VAL A 373 19.32 -11.41 7.04
CA VAL A 373 18.42 -10.31 6.67
C VAL A 373 18.04 -9.49 7.89
N ASN A 374 17.70 -10.15 8.99
CA ASN A 374 17.40 -9.54 10.29
C ASN A 374 18.61 -8.85 10.95
N LEU A 375 19.84 -9.26 10.60
CA LEU A 375 21.05 -8.56 11.02
C LEU A 375 21.26 -7.27 10.21
N MET A 376 21.00 -7.32 8.90
CA MET A 376 21.13 -6.17 7.99
C MET A 376 19.99 -5.16 8.15
N LEU A 377 18.81 -5.62 8.59
CA LEU A 377 17.61 -4.82 8.83
C LEU A 377 17.26 -4.96 10.30
N PRO A 378 17.50 -3.94 11.15
CA PRO A 378 17.35 -4.05 12.59
C PRO A 378 16.03 -4.71 13.01
N ASN A 379 16.16 -5.81 13.76
CA ASN A 379 15.08 -6.58 14.37
C ASN A 379 13.96 -5.67 14.90
N GLY A 380 12.77 -5.84 14.34
CA GLY A 380 11.55 -5.19 14.84
C GLY A 380 10.93 -4.16 13.91
N LYS A 381 11.56 -3.78 12.78
CA LYS A 381 10.85 -2.98 11.78
C LYS A 381 9.83 -3.85 11.03
N PRO A 382 8.54 -3.49 11.04
CA PRO A 382 7.50 -4.24 10.35
C PRO A 382 7.79 -4.30 8.84
N ARG A 383 7.27 -5.35 8.18
CA ARG A 383 7.42 -5.50 6.71
C ARG A 383 6.81 -4.34 5.94
N TRP A 384 5.89 -3.66 6.62
CA TRP A 384 5.12 -2.50 6.21
C TRP A 384 5.42 -1.30 7.10
N SER A 385 4.96 -0.11 6.71
CA SER A 385 5.20 1.10 7.50
C SER A 385 4.68 1.01 8.95
N ASN A 386 3.66 0.15 9.19
CA ASN A 386 2.91 0.06 10.44
C ASN A 386 2.44 1.43 10.93
N SER A 387 2.14 2.33 10.00
CA SER A 387 1.72 3.69 10.30
C SER A 387 0.35 3.95 9.69
N MET A 388 -0.49 4.66 10.43
CA MET A 388 -1.76 5.18 9.96
C MET A 388 -1.73 6.70 10.02
N ARG A 389 -2.27 7.34 8.99
CA ARG A 389 -2.38 8.79 8.97
C ARG A 389 -3.57 9.25 9.80
N GLN A 390 -3.48 10.45 10.33
CA GLN A 390 -4.44 11.02 11.25
C GLN A 390 -4.85 12.39 10.72
N TYR A 391 -6.17 12.62 10.65
CA TYR A 391 -6.76 13.89 10.24
C TYR A 391 -7.75 14.35 11.31
N ASP A 392 -7.44 15.46 11.96
CA ASP A 392 -8.28 16.07 13.01
C ASP A 392 -9.03 17.28 12.43
N LEU A 393 -10.35 17.15 12.34
CA LEU A 393 -11.21 18.17 11.74
C LEU A 393 -11.37 19.43 12.60
N ILE A 394 -11.36 19.31 13.94
CA ILE A 394 -11.48 20.47 14.83
C ILE A 394 -10.23 21.34 14.72
N ARG A 395 -9.05 20.71 14.65
CA ARG A 395 -7.80 21.41 14.40
C ARG A 395 -7.79 22.11 13.04
N TYR A 396 -8.43 21.52 12.03
CA TYR A 396 -8.61 22.11 10.72
C TYR A 396 -9.51 23.36 10.78
N PHE A 397 -10.64 23.31 11.50
CA PHE A 397 -11.56 24.44 11.65
C PHE A 397 -10.92 25.63 12.36
N ARG A 398 -10.18 25.39 13.44
CA ARG A 398 -9.60 26.48 14.26
C ARG A 398 -8.42 27.17 13.59
N ARG A 399 -7.54 26.42 12.93
CA ARG A 399 -6.29 26.99 12.39
C ARG A 399 -6.54 27.67 11.04
N ARG A 400 -6.56 29.01 11.04
CA ARG A 400 -6.47 29.79 9.80
C ARG A 400 -5.17 29.43 9.08
N PRO A 401 -5.20 29.20 7.75
CA PRO A 401 -3.99 28.93 7.00
C PRO A 401 -3.04 30.12 7.17
N VAL A 402 -1.80 29.84 7.55
CA VAL A 402 -0.74 30.85 7.45
C VAL A 402 -0.45 31.02 5.96
N SER A 403 -1.24 31.85 5.28
CA SER A 403 -1.09 32.15 3.86
C SER A 403 0.26 32.78 3.50
N ASN A 404 1.11 33.05 4.50
CA ASN A 404 2.32 33.87 4.38
C ASN A 404 3.65 33.17 4.68
N ILE A 405 3.70 31.87 5.02
CA ILE A 405 4.98 31.23 5.44
C ILE A 405 5.74 30.48 4.34
N PHE A 406 5.13 30.09 3.21
CA PHE A 406 5.86 29.39 2.13
C PHE A 406 5.40 29.80 0.72
N LEU A 407 5.77 31.01 0.29
CA LEU A 407 6.21 31.33 -1.10
C LEU A 407 6.58 32.83 -1.24
N GLN A 408 7.34 33.38 -0.30
CA GLN A 408 8.22 34.50 -0.63
C GLN A 408 9.51 33.90 -1.19
N ILE A 409 9.51 33.57 -2.49
CA ILE A 409 10.79 33.48 -3.20
C ILE A 409 11.28 34.92 -3.34
N ASN A 410 11.98 35.43 -2.32
CA ASN A 410 12.93 36.50 -2.55
C ASN A 410 14.00 35.86 -3.44
N LEU A 411 13.95 36.08 -4.76
CA LEU A 411 15.16 35.90 -5.55
C LEU A 411 16.22 36.76 -4.87
N PRO A 412 17.32 36.20 -4.33
CA PRO A 412 18.41 37.04 -3.85
C PRO A 412 18.82 37.91 -5.03
N SER A 413 18.93 39.22 -4.79
CA SER A 413 19.44 40.16 -5.77
C SER A 413 20.74 39.58 -6.33
N LEU A 414 20.70 39.12 -7.58
CA LEU A 414 21.87 38.66 -8.33
C LEU A 414 22.94 39.77 -8.24
N PRO A 415 24.24 39.41 -8.12
CA PRO A 415 25.30 40.41 -7.96
C PRO A 415 25.28 41.42 -9.12
N HIS A 416 24.93 42.66 -8.79
CA HIS A 416 25.20 43.98 -9.43
C HIS A 416 25.31 44.16 -10.97
N LEU A 417 25.02 43.17 -11.82
CA LEU A 417 25.11 43.29 -13.29
C LEU A 417 23.76 43.49 -14.00
N PHE A 418 22.65 43.51 -13.25
CA PHE A 418 21.29 43.71 -13.78
C PHE A 418 20.58 44.87 -13.05
N ALA A 419 21.16 46.07 -13.09
CA ALA A 419 20.48 47.29 -12.66
C ALA A 419 19.57 47.83 -13.78
N GLY A 420 18.42 47.20 -13.96
CA GLY A 420 17.38 47.63 -14.90
C GLY A 420 15.99 47.25 -14.40
N LYS A 421 15.33 48.20 -13.73
CA LYS A 421 13.92 48.21 -13.27
C LYS A 421 13.08 46.96 -13.57
N LEU A 422 13.27 45.90 -12.79
CA LEU A 422 12.25 44.87 -12.58
C LEU A 422 11.70 45.09 -11.16
N LYS A 423 10.58 45.83 -11.07
CA LYS A 423 9.78 45.83 -9.85
C LYS A 423 9.43 44.37 -9.55
N ALA A 424 9.79 43.90 -8.36
CA ALA A 424 9.49 42.56 -7.89
C ALA A 424 7.98 42.30 -7.98
N ALA A 425 7.54 41.64 -9.06
CA ALA A 425 6.18 41.16 -9.20
C ALA A 425 6.04 39.95 -8.26
N LYS A 426 5.31 40.14 -7.15
CA LYS A 426 4.93 39.08 -6.24
C LYS A 426 3.91 38.18 -6.93
N VAL A 427 4.36 37.14 -7.63
CA VAL A 427 3.46 36.17 -8.28
C VAL A 427 3.34 34.95 -7.37
N ASN A 428 2.18 34.80 -6.74
CA ASN A 428 1.85 33.63 -5.92
C ASN A 428 1.35 32.52 -6.86
N ILE A 429 2.27 31.72 -7.42
CA ILE A 429 1.95 30.69 -8.44
C ILE A 429 0.86 29.71 -7.96
N ILE A 430 0.79 29.45 -6.64
CA ILE A 430 -0.22 28.55 -6.05
C ILE A 430 -1.66 29.09 -6.17
N GLU A 431 -1.85 30.40 -6.29
CA GLU A 431 -3.18 31.00 -6.42
C GLU A 431 -3.84 30.65 -7.77
N TYR A 432 -3.04 30.40 -8.81
CA TYR A 432 -3.51 29.93 -10.12
C TYR A 432 -3.91 28.45 -10.13
N PHE A 433 -3.58 27.68 -9.08
CA PHE A 433 -3.90 26.26 -8.95
C PHE A 433 -4.70 25.97 -7.68
N PRO A 434 -5.99 26.37 -7.63
CA PRO A 434 -6.81 26.26 -6.42
C PRO A 434 -6.93 24.83 -5.88
N LYS A 435 -6.98 23.81 -6.76
CA LYS A 435 -6.98 22.39 -6.36
C LYS A 435 -5.68 21.98 -5.67
N VAL A 436 -4.53 22.49 -6.13
CA VAL A 436 -3.22 22.19 -5.51
C VAL A 436 -3.16 22.86 -4.15
N LYS A 437 -3.63 24.11 -4.04
CA LYS A 437 -3.73 24.84 -2.76
C LYS A 437 -4.59 24.09 -1.74
N GLU A 438 -5.77 23.62 -2.14
CA GLU A 438 -6.69 22.84 -1.29
C GLU A 438 -6.06 21.51 -0.85
N THR A 439 -5.48 20.77 -1.79
CA THR A 439 -4.79 19.49 -1.50
C THR A 439 -3.62 19.69 -0.55
N TRP A 440 -2.83 20.74 -0.75
CA TRP A 440 -1.70 21.08 0.10
C TRP A 440 -2.16 21.52 1.50
N ARG A 441 -3.23 22.33 1.59
CA ARG A 441 -3.88 22.69 2.87
C ARG A 441 -4.28 21.44 3.64
N ASN A 442 -5.00 20.51 3.00
CA ASN A 442 -5.40 19.24 3.62
C ASN A 442 -4.19 18.39 4.02
N CYS A 443 -3.13 18.45 3.23
CA CYS A 443 -1.90 17.72 3.49
C CYS A 443 -1.11 18.23 4.71
N TRP A 444 -1.23 19.52 5.03
CA TRP A 444 -0.53 20.16 6.15
C TRP A 444 -1.06 19.70 7.51
N TYR A 445 -2.34 19.35 7.60
CA TYR A 445 -3.00 18.94 8.85
C TYR A 445 -2.88 17.45 9.17
N ILE A 446 -2.10 16.71 8.37
CA ILE A 446 -1.91 15.28 8.56
C ILE A 446 -0.78 15.03 9.54
N SER A 447 -1.04 14.13 10.48
CA SER A 447 0.01 13.50 11.27
C SER A 447 0.09 12.01 10.95
N SER A 448 1.22 11.39 11.26
CA SER A 448 1.44 9.95 11.13
C SER A 448 1.54 9.37 12.53
N LEU A 449 0.83 8.27 12.78
CA LEU A 449 0.85 7.54 14.04
C LEU A 449 1.12 6.07 13.77
N ASP A 450 2.03 5.46 14.52
CA ASP A 450 2.24 4.01 14.41
C ASP A 450 1.01 3.26 14.93
N VAL A 451 0.58 2.21 14.23
CA VAL A 451 -0.58 1.41 14.59
C VAL A 451 -0.25 0.63 15.87
N PRO A 452 -0.89 0.94 17.01
CA PRO A 452 -0.54 0.32 18.28
C PRO A 452 -1.00 -1.15 18.35
N ASP A 453 -0.25 -1.98 19.08
CA ASP A 453 -0.58 -3.41 19.20
C ASP A 453 -1.93 -3.67 19.87
N TYR A 454 -2.34 -2.81 20.81
CA TYR A 454 -3.67 -2.92 21.44
C TYR A 454 -4.81 -2.66 20.44
N LEU A 455 -4.60 -1.78 19.45
CA LEU A 455 -5.58 -1.53 18.40
C LEU A 455 -5.69 -2.73 17.45
N LYS A 456 -4.53 -3.29 17.05
CA LYS A 456 -4.49 -4.54 16.26
C LYS A 456 -5.20 -5.69 16.98
N LYS A 457 -4.94 -5.84 18.29
CA LYS A 457 -5.60 -6.84 19.13
C LYS A 457 -7.11 -6.67 19.14
N LEU A 458 -7.60 -5.46 19.40
CA LEU A 458 -9.04 -5.18 19.45
C LEU A 458 -9.73 -5.43 18.10
N ILE A 459 -9.12 -4.97 16.99
CA ILE A 459 -9.63 -5.23 15.64
C ILE A 459 -9.73 -6.74 15.39
N PHE A 460 -8.67 -7.48 15.68
CA PHE A 460 -8.63 -8.93 15.45
C PHE A 460 -9.68 -9.67 16.29
N GLU A 461 -9.81 -9.33 17.57
CA GLU A 461 -10.82 -9.92 18.47
C GLU A 461 -12.23 -9.67 17.98
N GLU A 462 -12.52 -8.44 17.55
CA GLU A 462 -13.84 -8.06 17.04
C GLU A 462 -14.18 -8.76 15.72
N LEU A 463 -13.23 -8.83 14.78
CA LEU A 463 -13.41 -9.59 13.54
C LEU A 463 -13.60 -11.09 13.83
N LYS A 464 -12.85 -11.67 14.77
CA LYS A 464 -12.97 -13.08 15.16
C LYS A 464 -14.33 -13.35 15.80
N ARG A 465 -14.82 -12.45 16.66
CA ARG A 465 -16.17 -12.52 17.26
C ARG A 465 -17.25 -12.47 16.19
N LYS A 466 -17.16 -11.51 15.27
CA LYS A 466 -18.09 -11.36 14.13
C LYS A 466 -18.10 -12.60 13.25
N SER A 467 -16.94 -13.16 12.96
CA SER A 467 -16.75 -14.38 12.15
C SER A 467 -17.42 -15.60 12.76
N LYS A 468 -17.26 -15.83 14.07
CA LYS A 468 -17.91 -16.93 14.80
C LYS A 468 -19.43 -16.76 14.84
N SER A 469 -19.91 -15.53 15.08
CA SER A 469 -21.35 -15.24 15.04
C SER A 469 -21.96 -15.50 13.66
N ALA A 470 -21.19 -15.30 12.60
CA ALA A 470 -21.63 -15.50 11.23
C ALA A 470 -21.84 -16.96 10.83
N GLN A 471 -21.19 -17.93 11.51
CA GLN A 471 -21.45 -19.35 11.25
C GLN A 471 -22.83 -19.79 11.75
N ASN A 472 -23.31 -19.17 12.82
CA ASN A 472 -24.59 -19.53 13.43
C ASN A 472 -25.78 -18.77 12.81
N SER A 473 -25.52 -17.76 11.99
CA SER A 473 -26.55 -16.92 11.36
C SER A 473 -26.74 -17.29 9.89
N SER A 474 -27.99 -17.49 9.47
CA SER A 474 -28.35 -17.63 8.05
C SER A 474 -28.16 -16.33 7.26
N ASP A 475 -28.03 -15.18 7.94
CA ASP A 475 -27.92 -13.85 7.34
C ASP A 475 -26.48 -13.29 7.44
N LEU A 476 -25.56 -13.90 6.68
CA LEU A 476 -24.18 -13.41 6.55
C LEU A 476 -24.11 -12.04 5.85
N ASN A 477 -25.03 -11.78 4.92
CA ASN A 477 -25.06 -10.54 4.16
C ASN A 477 -25.50 -9.35 5.03
N GLY A 478 -26.50 -9.53 5.89
CA GLY A 478 -26.88 -8.52 6.89
C GLY A 478 -25.75 -8.20 7.86
N LEU A 479 -24.95 -9.20 8.23
CA LEU A 479 -23.79 -8.99 9.11
C LEU A 479 -22.66 -8.18 8.44
N ARG A 480 -22.46 -8.35 7.12
CA ARG A 480 -21.47 -7.61 6.33
C ARG A 480 -21.88 -6.15 6.12
N SER A 481 -23.16 -5.90 5.93
CA SER A 481 -23.69 -4.55 5.64
C SER A 481 -23.82 -3.65 6.87
N CYS A 482 -23.68 -4.19 8.08
CA CYS A 482 -23.73 -3.39 9.31
C CYS A 482 -22.57 -2.37 9.38
N ARG A 483 -22.92 -1.13 9.68
CA ARG A 483 -22.07 0.07 9.81
C ARG A 483 -22.03 0.58 11.26
N GLY A 484 -22.52 -0.20 12.22
CA GLY A 484 -22.69 0.18 13.62
C GLY A 484 -24.04 -0.26 14.21
N GLU A 485 -24.99 -0.74 13.39
CA GLU A 485 -26.31 -1.18 13.87
C GLU A 485 -26.19 -2.35 14.85
N LEU A 486 -25.26 -3.26 14.61
CA LEU A 486 -25.05 -4.42 15.48
C LEU A 486 -24.43 -3.98 16.82
N ALA A 487 -23.43 -3.10 16.80
CA ALA A 487 -22.83 -2.49 17.98
C ALA A 487 -23.89 -1.76 18.83
N LEU A 488 -24.76 -0.96 18.20
CA LEU A 488 -25.82 -0.24 18.90
C LEU A 488 -26.88 -1.17 19.48
N LYS A 489 -27.30 -2.22 18.74
CA LYS A 489 -28.25 -3.23 19.24
C LYS A 489 -27.68 -3.99 20.44
N GLN A 490 -26.42 -4.42 20.37
CA GLN A 490 -25.75 -5.17 21.44
C GLN A 490 -25.62 -4.36 22.73
N GLN A 491 -25.41 -3.05 22.61
CA GLN A 491 -25.28 -2.16 23.77
C GLN A 491 -26.61 -1.53 24.24
N SER A 492 -27.73 -1.94 23.63
CA SER A 492 -29.08 -1.41 23.88
C SER A 492 -29.18 0.11 23.69
N CYS A 493 -28.50 0.66 22.69
CA CYS A 493 -28.49 2.09 22.32
C CYS A 493 -29.25 2.33 21.01
N ILE A 494 -30.49 1.84 20.92
CA ILE A 494 -31.31 1.91 19.70
C ILE A 494 -31.68 3.36 19.34
N ASN A 495 -31.72 4.25 20.33
CA ASN A 495 -31.96 5.69 20.13
C ASN A 495 -30.92 6.34 19.21
N LEU A 496 -29.70 5.81 19.12
CA LEU A 496 -28.62 6.35 18.27
C LEU A 496 -28.63 5.78 16.85
N MET A 497 -29.60 4.92 16.49
CA MET A 497 -29.63 4.22 15.20
C MET A 497 -29.64 5.18 13.99
N TRP A 498 -30.30 6.34 14.13
CA TRP A 498 -30.36 7.38 13.11
C TRP A 498 -28.98 7.84 12.64
N SER A 499 -27.96 7.77 13.52
CA SER A 499 -26.61 8.26 13.25
C SER A 499 -25.77 7.36 12.35
N VAL A 500 -26.12 6.07 12.24
CA VAL A 500 -25.39 5.07 11.42
C VAL A 500 -26.17 4.66 10.15
N GLN A 501 -27.48 4.91 10.13
CA GLN A 501 -28.36 4.65 8.98
C GLN A 501 -28.27 5.71 7.88
N LYS A 502 -27.51 6.79 8.10
CA LYS A 502 -27.24 7.81 7.09
C LYS A 502 -26.34 7.27 5.98
N GLU A 503 -26.09 8.08 4.95
CA GLU A 503 -25.05 7.76 3.98
C GLU A 503 -23.70 7.57 4.69
N PHE A 504 -22.83 6.73 4.11
CA PHE A 504 -21.65 6.23 4.83
C PHE A 504 -20.65 7.34 5.19
N ASP A 505 -20.39 8.23 4.25
CA ASP A 505 -19.56 9.42 4.46
C ASP A 505 -20.17 10.40 5.46
N GLU A 506 -21.49 10.56 5.46
CA GLU A 506 -22.22 11.36 6.45
C GLU A 506 -22.01 10.81 7.86
N SER A 507 -22.18 9.49 8.02
CA SER A 507 -22.01 8.80 9.29
C SER A 507 -20.58 8.96 9.83
N ILE A 508 -19.56 8.85 8.96
CA ILE A 508 -18.16 9.05 9.35
C ILE A 508 -17.92 10.46 9.87
N MET A 509 -18.34 11.49 9.13
CA MET A 509 -18.12 12.89 9.54
C MET A 509 -18.87 13.21 10.85
N LEU A 510 -20.11 12.73 10.96
CA LEU A 510 -20.97 12.92 12.12
C LEU A 510 -20.36 12.28 13.38
N TRP A 511 -19.98 11.00 13.30
CA TRP A 511 -19.33 10.31 14.41
C TRP A 511 -17.95 10.88 14.72
N HIS A 512 -17.21 11.40 13.73
CA HIS A 512 -15.89 11.99 13.96
C HIS A 512 -15.94 13.25 14.80
N ILE A 513 -16.82 14.18 14.43
CA ILE A 513 -17.02 15.41 15.21
C ILE A 513 -17.54 15.03 16.59
N ALA A 514 -18.55 14.16 16.71
CA ALA A 514 -19.12 13.76 18.00
C ALA A 514 -18.09 13.08 18.93
N THR A 515 -17.26 12.19 18.40
CA THR A 515 -16.17 11.52 19.13
C THR A 515 -15.15 12.54 19.65
N THR A 516 -14.80 13.53 18.83
CA THR A 516 -13.83 14.57 19.19
C THR A 516 -14.38 15.48 20.29
N LEU A 517 -15.64 15.90 20.18
CA LEU A 517 -16.34 16.71 21.20
C LEU A 517 -16.43 15.98 22.55
N CYS A 518 -16.78 14.68 22.54
CA CYS A 518 -16.86 13.88 23.76
C CYS A 518 -15.48 13.72 24.41
N ASN A 519 -14.44 13.45 23.62
CA ASN A 519 -13.09 13.20 24.15
C ASN A 519 -12.46 14.44 24.80
N GLN A 520 -12.53 15.60 24.12
CA GLN A 520 -11.90 16.84 24.61
C GLN A 520 -12.55 17.37 25.90
N THR A 521 -13.82 17.02 26.15
CA THR A 521 -14.53 17.47 27.37
C THR A 521 -14.34 16.55 28.58
N GLU A 522 -13.90 15.31 28.41
CA GLU A 522 -13.56 14.43 29.54
C GLU A 522 -12.20 14.76 30.16
N VAL A 523 -11.23 15.20 29.35
CA VAL A 523 -9.93 15.67 29.83
C VAL A 523 -10.09 16.80 30.87
N SER A 524 -11.09 17.66 30.72
CA SER A 524 -11.44 18.72 31.69
C SER A 524 -11.83 18.22 33.06
N HIS A 525 -12.59 17.13 33.15
CA HIS A 525 -13.04 16.61 34.44
C HIS A 525 -11.90 15.92 35.20
N SER A 526 -10.97 15.28 34.47
CA SER A 526 -9.77 14.68 35.07
C SER A 526 -8.69 15.68 35.50
N GLU A 527 -8.57 16.84 34.84
CA GLU A 527 -7.62 17.89 35.22
C GLU A 527 -8.04 18.63 36.52
N GLN A 528 -9.32 18.59 36.88
CA GLN A 528 -9.84 19.19 38.12
C GLN A 528 -9.80 18.23 39.33
N SER A 529 -9.75 16.91 39.10
CA SER A 529 -9.53 15.89 40.13
C SER A 529 -8.04 15.52 40.17
N GLY A 530 -7.25 16.06 41.10
CA GLY A 530 -5.77 16.01 41.12
C GLY A 530 -5.11 14.62 41.19
N ASP A 531 -5.23 13.82 40.13
CA ASP A 531 -4.66 12.48 39.98
C ASP A 531 -3.48 12.47 38.97
N GLU A 532 -2.74 13.58 38.89
CA GLU A 532 -1.64 13.80 37.95
C GLU A 532 -0.39 12.92 38.19
N ARG A 533 -0.24 12.28 39.36
CA ARG A 533 1.00 11.55 39.71
C ARG A 533 1.14 10.18 39.04
N THR A 534 0.07 9.59 38.53
CA THR A 534 0.09 8.34 37.75
C THR A 534 0.36 8.61 36.26
N TYR A 535 0.02 9.80 35.76
CA TYR A 535 0.06 10.14 34.33
C TYR A 535 1.48 10.17 33.72
N TYR A 536 2.51 10.56 34.48
CA TYR A 536 3.89 10.60 33.98
C TYR A 536 4.76 9.40 34.38
N ARG A 537 4.29 8.53 35.30
CA ARG A 537 5.11 7.42 35.83
C ARG A 537 5.04 6.14 34.99
N GLU A 538 3.91 5.87 34.32
CA GLU A 538 3.78 4.70 33.44
C GLU A 538 4.47 4.90 32.07
N ASN A 539 4.52 6.12 31.55
CA ASN A 539 5.12 6.39 30.24
C ASN A 539 6.66 6.37 30.23
N ASN A 540 7.32 6.69 31.36
CA ASN A 540 8.78 6.66 31.43
C ASN A 540 9.37 5.26 31.66
N ASN A 541 8.61 4.31 32.22
CA ASN A 541 9.11 2.97 32.51
C ASN A 541 9.00 1.98 31.33
N LYS A 542 8.26 2.30 30.27
CA LYS A 542 8.17 1.45 29.04
C LYS A 542 9.20 1.78 27.96
N SER A 543 10.00 2.84 28.13
CA SER A 543 11.02 3.27 27.16
C SER A 543 12.46 2.87 27.52
N ARG A 544 12.67 2.05 28.55
CA ARG A 544 13.98 1.45 28.85
C ARG A 544 13.88 -0.07 28.75
N GLY A 545 14.54 -0.62 27.74
CA GLY A 545 14.60 -2.05 27.48
C GLY A 545 15.09 -2.82 28.70
N GLY A 546 14.30 -3.80 29.11
CA GLY A 546 14.62 -4.81 30.09
C GLY A 546 13.53 -5.86 30.07
N GLU A 547 13.89 -7.09 29.70
CA GLU A 547 13.05 -8.27 29.91
C GLU A 547 12.69 -8.35 31.40
N VAL A 548 11.40 -8.50 31.71
CA VAL A 548 10.96 -8.80 33.08
C VAL A 548 10.14 -10.08 33.04
N HIS A 549 10.73 -11.11 33.61
CA HIS A 549 10.08 -12.34 34.03
C HIS A 549 8.87 -12.02 34.91
N VAL A 550 7.71 -12.58 34.56
CA VAL A 550 6.54 -12.60 35.42
C VAL A 550 6.76 -13.71 36.45
N GLU A 551 7.09 -13.34 37.69
CA GLU A 551 7.00 -14.23 38.83
C GLU A 551 5.52 -14.44 39.17
N ILE A 552 5.13 -15.72 39.20
CA ILE A 552 3.81 -16.20 39.58
C ILE A 552 3.82 -16.35 41.09
N GLU A 553 3.15 -15.45 41.82
CA GLU A 553 2.76 -15.74 43.20
C GLU A 553 1.43 -16.51 43.19
N ASN A 554 1.55 -17.79 43.56
CA ASN A 554 0.44 -18.68 43.85
C ASN A 554 -0.27 -18.27 45.14
N SER A 555 -1.60 -18.14 45.07
CA SER A 555 -2.46 -18.43 46.21
C SER A 555 -3.64 -19.27 45.73
N ASN A 556 -3.63 -20.54 46.11
CA ASN A 556 -4.67 -21.53 45.85
C ASN A 556 -5.96 -21.19 46.60
N SER A 557 -7.10 -21.25 45.91
CA SER A 557 -8.34 -21.83 46.43
C SER A 557 -9.32 -22.14 45.27
N GLU A 558 -9.36 -23.42 44.93
CA GLU A 558 -10.41 -24.27 44.33
C GLU A 558 -11.67 -23.65 43.69
N GLU A 559 -11.77 -23.90 42.37
CA GLU A 559 -12.86 -24.48 41.56
C GLU A 559 -14.28 -23.85 41.46
N ASP A 560 -14.75 -23.90 40.20
CA ASP A 560 -16.11 -23.74 39.65
C ASP A 560 -16.71 -22.34 39.47
N GLN A 561 -16.47 -21.75 38.29
CA GLN A 561 -17.52 -21.26 37.38
C GLN A 561 -16.98 -20.83 36.00
N ILE A 562 -17.53 -21.44 34.95
CA ILE A 562 -17.36 -21.05 33.54
C ILE A 562 -18.01 -19.67 33.34
N GLY A 563 -17.20 -18.63 33.13
CA GLY A 563 -17.69 -17.26 32.96
C GLY A 563 -16.69 -16.34 32.25
N ASN A 564 -16.89 -16.18 30.93
CA ASN A 564 -16.64 -14.96 30.15
C ASN A 564 -15.43 -14.08 30.57
N ASP A 565 -14.22 -14.43 30.12
CA ASP A 565 -13.04 -13.56 30.18
C ASP A 565 -13.16 -12.39 29.20
N GLU A 566 -14.06 -11.43 29.48
CA GLU A 566 -14.06 -10.13 28.82
C GLU A 566 -12.91 -9.30 29.40
N GLN A 567 -11.75 -9.36 28.74
CA GLN A 567 -10.57 -8.58 29.11
C GLN A 567 -10.94 -7.09 29.12
N HIS A 568 -11.20 -6.53 30.30
CA HIS A 568 -11.85 -5.22 30.44
C HIS A 568 -10.87 -4.10 30.08
N TYR A 569 -10.87 -3.68 28.81
CA TYR A 569 -10.16 -2.47 28.38
C TYR A 569 -10.59 -1.29 29.25
N SER A 570 -9.64 -0.47 29.70
CA SER A 570 -9.98 0.73 30.48
C SER A 570 -10.80 1.70 29.63
N THR A 571 -11.72 2.44 30.26
CA THR A 571 -12.54 3.46 29.60
C THR A 571 -11.68 4.45 28.80
N LYS A 572 -10.54 4.85 29.38
CA LYS A 572 -9.57 5.75 28.75
C LYS A 572 -8.96 5.17 27.46
N LEU A 573 -8.62 3.88 27.47
CA LEU A 573 -8.05 3.20 26.30
C LEU A 573 -9.09 3.09 25.17
N ARG A 574 -10.36 2.82 25.48
CA ARG A 574 -11.43 2.83 24.47
C ARG A 574 -11.64 4.21 23.86
N ALA A 575 -11.58 5.28 24.66
CA ALA A 575 -11.65 6.65 24.18
C ALA A 575 -10.50 7.00 23.22
N GLU A 576 -9.28 6.59 23.56
CA GLU A 576 -8.11 6.75 22.72
C GLU A 576 -8.27 6.02 21.38
N ILE A 577 -8.70 4.75 21.42
CA ILE A 577 -9.00 3.93 20.24
C ILE A 577 -10.05 4.59 19.34
N SER A 578 -11.17 5.02 19.92
CA SER A 578 -12.21 5.72 19.15
C SER A 578 -11.66 6.96 18.45
N LYS A 579 -10.84 7.78 19.13
CA LYS A 579 -10.21 8.95 18.53
C LYS A 579 -9.29 8.57 17.37
N MET A 580 -8.43 7.58 17.56
CA MET A 580 -7.46 7.14 16.55
C MET A 580 -8.13 6.59 15.28
N VAL A 581 -9.12 5.72 15.44
CA VAL A 581 -9.87 5.15 14.31
C VAL A 581 -10.67 6.25 13.63
N SER A 582 -11.29 7.15 14.40
CA SER A 582 -12.02 8.28 13.86
C SER A 582 -11.16 9.20 12.98
N ASN A 583 -9.99 9.61 13.47
CA ASN A 583 -9.03 10.42 12.73
C ASN A 583 -8.49 9.71 11.48
N TYR A 584 -8.32 8.39 11.55
CA TYR A 584 -7.91 7.57 10.40
C TYR A 584 -9.00 7.52 9.33
N MET A 585 -10.24 7.29 9.73
CA MET A 585 -11.39 7.25 8.81
C MET A 585 -11.62 8.60 8.13
N MET A 586 -11.45 9.72 8.84
CA MET A 586 -11.48 11.04 8.20
C MET A 586 -10.32 11.28 7.24
N TYR A 587 -9.11 10.79 7.55
CA TYR A 587 -8.00 10.83 6.61
C TYR A 587 -8.35 10.09 5.31
N LEU A 588 -8.90 8.87 5.42
CA LEU A 588 -9.31 8.09 4.25
C LEU A 588 -10.37 8.84 3.44
N LEU A 589 -11.39 9.39 4.09
CA LEU A 589 -12.47 10.11 3.42
C LEU A 589 -11.98 11.33 2.62
N VAL A 590 -11.10 12.15 3.20
CA VAL A 590 -10.68 13.42 2.59
C VAL A 590 -9.53 13.25 1.59
N LEU A 591 -8.61 12.31 1.84
CA LEU A 591 -7.34 12.20 1.10
C LEU A 591 -7.18 10.90 0.32
N GLN A 592 -7.92 9.85 0.65
CA GLN A 592 -7.96 8.59 -0.09
C GLN A 592 -9.41 8.17 -0.40
N PRO A 593 -10.24 9.05 -1.02
CA PRO A 593 -11.66 8.78 -1.23
C PRO A 593 -11.91 7.55 -2.12
N ALA A 594 -10.94 7.14 -2.94
CA ALA A 594 -11.01 5.91 -3.73
C ALA A 594 -11.00 4.63 -2.89
N MET A 595 -10.60 4.70 -1.62
CA MET A 595 -10.69 3.58 -0.67
C MET A 595 -12.00 3.56 0.12
N MET A 596 -12.88 4.52 -0.15
CA MET A 596 -14.15 4.65 0.53
C MET A 596 -15.30 4.32 -0.43
N PRO A 597 -16.43 3.82 0.09
CA PRO A 597 -17.66 3.71 -0.67
C PRO A 597 -18.03 5.05 -1.35
N PRO A 598 -18.61 5.01 -2.57
CA PRO A 598 -18.99 6.22 -3.27
C PRO A 598 -20.03 7.02 -2.45
N GLY A 599 -19.92 8.35 -2.49
CA GLY A 599 -20.82 9.26 -1.76
C GLY A 599 -20.53 10.72 -2.08
N ILE A 600 -21.33 11.63 -1.52
CA ILE A 600 -21.20 13.08 -1.73
C ILE A 600 -20.27 13.75 -0.70
N TRP A 601 -19.27 13.02 -0.23
CA TRP A 601 -18.42 13.40 0.90
C TRP A 601 -17.77 14.77 0.71
N LYS A 602 -17.40 15.11 -0.53
CA LYS A 602 -16.73 16.38 -0.84
C LYS A 602 -17.67 17.57 -0.59
N ILE A 603 -18.92 17.45 -0.98
CA ILE A 603 -19.95 18.50 -0.78
C ILE A 603 -20.20 18.65 0.72
N ARG A 604 -20.47 17.54 1.40
CA ARG A 604 -20.67 17.52 2.86
C ARG A 604 -19.49 18.10 3.63
N PHE A 605 -18.27 17.72 3.27
CA PHE A 605 -17.04 18.23 3.89
C PHE A 605 -16.90 19.75 3.69
N GLN A 606 -17.11 20.24 2.47
CA GLN A 606 -17.04 21.67 2.16
C GLN A 606 -18.12 22.47 2.88
N ASP A 607 -19.36 22.00 2.88
CA ASP A 607 -20.47 22.63 3.60
C ASP A 607 -20.23 22.66 5.12
N THR A 608 -19.72 21.56 5.67
CA THR A 608 -19.40 21.45 7.10
C THR A 608 -18.25 22.38 7.49
N CYS A 609 -17.22 22.49 6.65
CA CYS A 609 -16.13 23.45 6.85
C CYS A 609 -16.63 24.90 6.77
N ALA A 610 -17.44 25.23 5.76
CA ALA A 610 -17.97 26.58 5.59
C ALA A 610 -18.90 26.99 6.73
N GLU A 611 -19.69 26.04 7.26
CA GLU A 611 -20.52 26.27 8.43
C GLU A 611 -19.69 26.49 9.70
N ALA A 612 -18.67 25.66 9.94
CA ALA A 612 -17.78 25.83 11.07
C ALA A 612 -17.02 27.16 10.98
N GLU A 613 -16.52 27.54 9.81
CA GLU A 613 -15.86 28.83 9.58
C GLU A 613 -16.80 30.00 9.92
N LYS A 614 -18.06 29.97 9.45
CA LYS A 614 -19.05 31.01 9.80
C LYS A 614 -19.37 31.04 11.30
N PHE A 615 -19.49 29.89 11.94
CA PHE A 615 -19.77 29.79 13.37
C PHE A 615 -18.65 30.43 14.21
N PHE A 616 -17.40 30.07 13.94
CA PHE A 616 -16.23 30.62 14.65
C PHE A 616 -15.85 32.05 14.22
N GLU A 617 -16.43 32.58 13.14
CA GLU A 617 -16.36 34.01 12.80
C GLU A 617 -17.38 34.85 13.56
N ALA A 618 -18.54 34.28 13.88
CA ALA A 618 -19.58 34.94 14.66
C ALA A 618 -19.29 34.92 16.17
N GLU A 619 -18.66 33.85 16.66
CA GLU A 619 -18.22 33.67 18.05
C GLU A 619 -16.79 34.22 18.27
N GLU A 620 -16.38 34.40 19.53
CA GLU A 620 -14.98 34.77 19.83
C GLU A 620 -13.98 33.73 19.27
N PRO A 621 -12.80 34.16 18.79
CA PRO A 621 -11.82 33.25 18.24
C PRO A 621 -11.36 32.24 19.31
N ALA A 622 -11.68 30.97 19.10
CA ALA A 622 -11.39 29.94 20.09
C ALA A 622 -9.89 29.87 20.41
N GLN A 623 -9.56 30.03 21.70
CA GLN A 623 -8.18 30.10 22.19
C GLN A 623 -7.44 28.76 22.00
N ASP A 624 -8.12 27.65 22.26
CA ASP A 624 -7.61 26.29 22.09
C ASP A 624 -8.66 25.33 21.52
N ASP A 625 -8.26 24.08 21.25
CA ASP A 625 -9.14 23.06 20.69
C ASP A 625 -10.27 22.69 21.67
N LYS A 626 -10.05 22.85 22.98
CA LYS A 626 -10.99 22.54 24.07
C LYS A 626 -12.12 23.56 24.13
N HIS A 627 -11.79 24.84 24.09
CA HIS A 627 -12.74 25.95 24.05
C HIS A 627 -13.62 25.88 22.80
N ALA A 628 -13.03 25.56 21.63
CA ALA A 628 -13.82 25.34 20.41
C ALA A 628 -14.85 24.21 20.57
N CYS A 629 -14.48 23.11 21.23
CA CYS A 629 -15.41 22.01 21.51
C CYS A 629 -16.52 22.40 22.50
N LEU A 630 -16.20 23.24 23.50
CA LEU A 630 -17.18 23.73 24.46
C LEU A 630 -18.20 24.66 23.78
N LEU A 631 -17.76 25.60 22.96
CA LEU A 631 -18.63 26.47 22.17
C LEU A 631 -19.59 25.66 21.29
N LEU A 632 -19.08 24.65 20.58
CA LEU A 632 -19.90 23.78 19.74
C LEU A 632 -20.94 22.96 20.52
N LEU A 633 -20.62 22.56 21.76
CA LEU A 633 -21.55 21.81 22.62
C LEU A 633 -22.61 22.69 23.27
N ASP A 634 -22.34 23.98 23.44
CA ASP A 634 -23.27 24.94 24.04
C ASP A 634 -24.45 25.28 23.12
N VAL A 635 -24.25 25.18 21.80
CA VAL A 635 -25.28 25.46 20.79
C VAL A 635 -26.55 24.65 21.03
N VAL A 636 -27.73 25.30 21.05
CA VAL A 636 -29.03 24.62 21.21
C VAL A 636 -29.32 23.73 19.99
N THR A 637 -29.67 22.46 20.25
CA THR A 637 -29.88 21.41 19.21
C THR A 637 -31.27 20.79 19.31
N GLU A 638 -32.28 21.55 19.75
CA GLU A 638 -33.66 21.06 19.93
C GLU A 638 -34.38 20.85 18.59
N ILE A 639 -34.10 21.71 17.60
CA ILE A 639 -34.63 21.62 16.24
C ILE A 639 -33.61 20.90 15.37
N GLU A 640 -34.06 19.96 14.54
CA GLU A 640 -33.15 19.25 13.65
C GLU A 640 -32.54 20.22 12.63
N PRO A 641 -31.21 20.23 12.42
CA PRO A 641 -30.56 21.12 11.45
C PRO A 641 -31.14 21.05 10.04
N ILE A 642 -31.69 19.90 9.64
CA ILE A 642 -32.37 19.71 8.36
C ILE A 642 -33.66 20.55 8.25
N GLU A 643 -34.38 20.78 9.34
CA GLU A 643 -35.59 21.61 9.36
C GLU A 643 -35.26 23.10 9.18
N VAL A 644 -34.09 23.53 9.67
CA VAL A 644 -33.62 24.92 9.56
C VAL A 644 -33.03 25.20 8.18
N LYS A 645 -32.20 24.28 7.67
CA LYS A 645 -31.41 24.50 6.45
C LYS A 645 -32.07 23.95 5.18
N GLY A 646 -32.95 22.97 5.33
CA GLY A 646 -33.48 22.18 4.21
C GLY A 646 -32.36 21.58 3.36
N ASP A 647 -32.61 21.46 2.05
CA ASP A 647 -31.62 20.94 1.10
C ASP A 647 -30.49 21.90 0.71
N ARG A 648 -30.45 23.12 1.28
CA ARG A 648 -29.48 24.16 0.90
C ARG A 648 -28.06 23.87 1.38
N SER A 649 -27.90 23.05 2.40
CA SER A 649 -26.60 22.66 2.96
C SER A 649 -26.65 21.20 3.38
N LYS A 650 -25.58 20.47 3.07
CA LYS A 650 -25.37 19.09 3.52
C LYS A 650 -24.39 19.02 4.69
N SER A 651 -24.23 20.12 5.44
CA SER A 651 -23.37 20.18 6.62
C SER A 651 -23.89 19.25 7.73
N VAL A 652 -22.98 18.53 8.37
CA VAL A 652 -23.27 17.63 9.49
C VAL A 652 -22.87 18.20 10.85
N LEU A 653 -22.38 19.44 10.92
CA LEU A 653 -21.76 20.00 12.13
C LEU A 653 -22.69 19.93 13.36
N PHE A 654 -23.90 20.46 13.23
CA PHE A 654 -24.84 20.51 14.35
C PHE A 654 -25.56 19.18 14.60
N ASP A 655 -25.72 18.33 13.58
CA ASP A 655 -26.15 16.94 13.77
C ASP A 655 -25.14 16.18 14.64
N ALA A 656 -23.85 16.43 14.44
CA ALA A 656 -22.80 15.84 15.26
C ALA A 656 -22.78 16.40 16.69
N CYS A 657 -23.07 17.69 16.89
CA CYS A 657 -23.27 18.25 18.23
C CYS A 657 -24.43 17.59 18.97
N ARG A 658 -25.55 17.32 18.27
CA ARG A 658 -26.67 16.54 18.82
C ARG A 658 -26.23 15.14 19.21
N LEU A 659 -25.57 14.40 18.32
CA LEU A 659 -25.06 13.06 18.65
C LEU A 659 -24.13 13.11 19.87
N ALA A 660 -23.23 14.10 19.95
CA ALA A 660 -22.31 14.24 21.08
C ALA A 660 -23.06 14.43 22.41
N LYS A 661 -24.14 15.22 22.42
CA LYS A 661 -24.99 15.38 23.60
C LYS A 661 -25.71 14.10 23.99
N GLU A 662 -26.27 13.36 23.03
CA GLU A 662 -26.91 12.06 23.27
C GLU A 662 -25.91 11.04 23.82
N LEU A 663 -24.68 10.98 23.28
CA LEU A 663 -23.59 10.15 23.81
C LEU A 663 -23.18 10.58 25.22
N LYS A 664 -23.21 11.89 25.53
CA LYS A 664 -22.86 12.43 26.85
C LYS A 664 -23.89 12.09 27.94
N GLN A 665 -25.11 11.72 27.58
CA GLN A 665 -26.11 11.19 28.53
C GLN A 665 -25.77 9.78 29.02
N LEU A 666 -24.95 9.02 28.28
CA LEU A 666 -24.47 7.71 28.69
C LEU A 666 -23.32 7.83 29.70
N ASN A 667 -23.21 6.86 30.62
CA ASN A 667 -22.04 6.71 31.48
C ASN A 667 -20.76 6.55 30.64
N ALA A 668 -19.63 7.08 31.13
CA ALA A 668 -18.38 7.12 30.37
C ALA A 668 -17.92 5.74 29.85
N ASP A 669 -17.98 4.69 30.68
CA ASP A 669 -17.64 3.33 30.25
C ASP A 669 -18.54 2.83 29.10
N LYS A 670 -19.87 3.00 29.23
CA LYS A 670 -20.83 2.60 28.19
C LYS A 670 -20.64 3.43 26.91
N ARG A 671 -20.42 4.73 27.04
CA ARG A 671 -20.18 5.67 25.92
C ARG A 671 -19.00 5.21 25.05
N TRP A 672 -17.85 4.94 25.67
CA TRP A 672 -16.65 4.56 24.93
C TRP A 672 -16.68 3.11 24.45
N ARG A 673 -17.38 2.20 25.16
CA ARG A 673 -17.69 0.86 24.65
C ARG A 673 -18.49 0.96 23.34
N VAL A 674 -19.57 1.73 23.33
CA VAL A 674 -20.40 1.97 22.14
C VAL A 674 -19.60 2.62 21.01
N ALA A 675 -18.89 3.71 21.29
CA ALA A 675 -18.12 4.43 20.28
C ALA A 675 -17.03 3.54 19.65
N SER A 676 -16.28 2.77 20.45
CA SER A 676 -15.28 1.85 19.92
C SER A 676 -15.88 0.78 19.01
N ALA A 677 -17.02 0.20 19.40
CA ALA A 677 -17.68 -0.85 18.61
C ALA A 677 -18.23 -0.31 17.28
N VAL A 678 -18.87 0.87 17.30
CA VAL A 678 -19.35 1.53 16.07
C VAL A 678 -18.19 1.86 15.12
N TRP A 679 -17.08 2.40 15.63
CA TRP A 679 -15.92 2.70 14.80
C TRP A 679 -15.29 1.45 14.17
N LEU A 680 -15.24 0.32 14.89
CA LEU A 680 -14.74 -0.94 14.34
C LEU A 680 -15.67 -1.51 13.24
N GLU A 681 -17.00 -1.35 13.38
CA GLU A 681 -17.94 -1.72 12.32
C GLU A 681 -17.82 -0.81 11.09
N LEU A 682 -17.74 0.52 11.26
CA LEU A 682 -17.50 1.45 10.15
C LEU A 682 -16.18 1.13 9.42
N LEU A 683 -15.13 0.80 10.17
CA LEU A 683 -13.83 0.42 9.62
C LEU A 683 -13.90 -0.89 8.83
N GLY A 684 -14.57 -1.91 9.36
CA GLY A 684 -14.80 -3.18 8.65
C GLY A 684 -15.68 -3.02 7.40
N TYR A 685 -16.70 -2.17 7.47
CA TYR A 685 -17.56 -1.84 6.34
C TYR A 685 -16.76 -1.15 5.21
N ALA A 686 -15.92 -0.16 5.55
CA ALA A 686 -15.04 0.49 4.58
C ALA A 686 -14.04 -0.50 3.95
N ALA A 687 -13.48 -1.42 4.75
CA ALA A 687 -12.52 -2.40 4.26
C ALA A 687 -13.12 -3.39 3.25
N ILE A 688 -14.37 -3.84 3.45
CA ILE A 688 -15.03 -4.75 2.50
C ILE A 688 -15.49 -4.04 1.24
N ASN A 689 -16.00 -2.80 1.37
CA ASN A 689 -16.57 -2.04 0.25
C ASN A 689 -15.54 -1.20 -0.52
N CYS A 690 -14.26 -1.27 -0.14
CA CYS A 690 -13.17 -0.69 -0.89
C CYS A 690 -12.82 -1.60 -2.07
N GLY A 691 -12.77 -1.04 -3.29
CA GLY A 691 -12.41 -1.80 -4.48
C GLY A 691 -11.03 -2.44 -4.38
N ALA A 692 -10.88 -3.66 -4.91
CA ALA A 692 -9.63 -4.41 -4.82
C ALA A 692 -8.45 -3.66 -5.47
N TYR A 693 -8.72 -2.98 -6.59
CA TYR A 693 -7.76 -2.07 -7.24
C TYR A 693 -7.25 -0.97 -6.29
N SER A 694 -8.14 -0.33 -5.51
CA SER A 694 -7.74 0.69 -4.53
C SER A 694 -6.86 0.11 -3.43
N HIS A 695 -7.17 -1.08 -2.93
CA HIS A 695 -6.32 -1.77 -1.96
C HIS A 695 -4.93 -2.08 -2.51
N ALA A 696 -4.86 -2.62 -3.73
CA ALA A 696 -3.62 -2.95 -4.41
C ALA A 696 -2.76 -1.69 -4.66
N LYS A 697 -3.39 -0.58 -5.06
CA LYS A 697 -2.70 0.70 -5.31
C LYS A 697 -1.93 1.22 -4.10
N GLN A 698 -2.48 1.06 -2.89
CA GLN A 698 -1.87 1.57 -1.66
C GLN A 698 -0.71 0.72 -1.12
N LEU A 699 -0.51 -0.50 -1.62
CA LEU A 699 0.67 -1.31 -1.29
C LEU A 699 1.97 -0.58 -1.66
N SER A 700 1.90 0.26 -2.67
CA SER A 700 3.01 1.10 -3.10
C SER A 700 3.28 2.31 -2.18
N SER A 701 2.41 2.62 -1.22
CA SER A 701 2.55 3.81 -0.35
C SER A 701 2.80 3.48 1.12
N GLY A 702 3.35 2.30 1.40
CA GLY A 702 3.64 1.83 2.76
C GLY A 702 2.53 0.98 3.37
N GLY A 703 1.50 0.63 2.59
CA GLY A 703 0.40 -0.26 2.96
C GLY A 703 -0.55 0.35 3.98
N GLU A 704 -1.79 0.64 3.57
CA GLU A 704 -2.81 1.19 4.46
C GLU A 704 -3.31 0.11 5.45
N LEU A 705 -3.64 0.51 6.69
CA LEU A 705 -4.21 -0.40 7.70
C LEU A 705 -5.49 -1.06 7.17
N LEU A 706 -6.30 -0.31 6.40
CA LEU A 706 -7.52 -0.81 5.78
C LEU A 706 -7.30 -2.07 4.90
N SER A 707 -6.18 -2.16 4.16
CA SER A 707 -5.86 -3.35 3.34
C SER A 707 -5.52 -4.57 4.20
N HIS A 708 -4.93 -4.39 5.39
CA HIS A 708 -4.67 -5.48 6.33
C HIS A 708 -5.98 -6.01 6.92
N ILE A 709 -6.88 -5.08 7.28
CA ILE A 709 -8.22 -5.42 7.80
C ILE A 709 -9.02 -6.18 6.75
N TRP A 710 -8.99 -5.73 5.50
CA TRP A 710 -9.64 -6.41 4.39
C TRP A 710 -9.17 -7.86 4.24
N PHE A 711 -7.85 -8.12 4.18
CA PHE A 711 -7.31 -9.47 4.12
C PHE A 711 -7.71 -10.32 5.35
N LEU A 712 -7.66 -9.75 6.57
CA LEU A 712 -8.11 -10.46 7.77
C LEU A 712 -9.60 -10.83 7.70
N MET A 713 -10.46 -9.92 7.23
CA MET A 713 -11.89 -10.18 7.08
C MET A 713 -12.17 -11.29 6.06
N VAL A 714 -11.41 -11.30 4.96
CA VAL A 714 -11.48 -12.35 3.94
C VAL A 714 -11.04 -13.69 4.55
N HIS A 715 -9.88 -13.75 5.21
CA HIS A 715 -9.41 -14.96 5.89
C HIS A 715 -10.36 -15.47 6.98
N MET A 716 -11.04 -14.57 7.68
CA MET A 716 -12.06 -14.93 8.67
C MET A 716 -13.42 -15.29 8.03
N GLY A 717 -13.53 -15.37 6.71
CA GLY A 717 -14.76 -15.78 6.02
C GLY A 717 -15.87 -14.74 6.01
N ILE A 718 -15.56 -13.48 6.36
CA ILE A 718 -16.52 -12.36 6.38
C ILE A 718 -16.48 -11.58 5.06
N GLY A 719 -15.47 -11.76 4.20
CA GLY A 719 -15.35 -11.03 2.93
C GLY A 719 -16.46 -11.35 1.90
N GLU A 720 -16.90 -10.35 1.13
CA GLU A 720 -17.90 -10.49 0.05
C GLU A 720 -17.44 -11.36 -1.13
N GLN A 721 -16.13 -11.62 -1.22
CA GLN A 721 -15.48 -12.37 -2.29
C GLN A 721 -15.87 -13.86 -2.30
N TYR A 722 -16.50 -14.36 -1.24
CA TYR A 722 -17.11 -15.69 -1.21
C TYR A 722 -18.54 -15.62 -1.73
N ARG A 723 -18.79 -16.17 -2.92
CA ARG A 723 -20.15 -16.48 -3.36
C ARG A 723 -20.60 -17.79 -2.69
N ILE A 724 -21.38 -17.67 -1.62
CA ILE A 724 -22.12 -18.80 -1.07
C ILE A 724 -23.43 -18.87 -1.85
N GLU A 725 -23.39 -19.34 -3.09
CA GLU A 725 -24.62 -19.70 -3.79
C GLU A 725 -25.11 -21.02 -3.21
N SER A 726 -26.40 -21.10 -2.86
CA SER A 726 -27.08 -22.21 -2.18
C SER A 726 -27.12 -23.54 -2.97
N GLY A 727 -26.25 -23.72 -3.96
CA GLY A 727 -26.21 -24.82 -4.91
C GLY A 727 -24.90 -25.63 -4.95
N HIS A 728 -23.98 -25.44 -4.00
CA HIS A 728 -22.68 -26.15 -3.99
C HIS A 728 -22.74 -27.61 -3.49
N ALA A 729 -23.89 -28.09 -3.05
CA ALA A 729 -24.07 -29.51 -2.76
C ALA A 729 -23.89 -30.31 -4.05
N ARG A 730 -22.91 -31.21 -4.08
CA ARG A 730 -22.75 -32.12 -5.22
C ARG A 730 -23.90 -33.10 -5.17
N VAL A 731 -24.63 -33.15 -6.26
CA VAL A 731 -25.80 -34.01 -6.36
C VAL A 731 -25.34 -35.35 -6.93
N LYS A 732 -25.57 -36.44 -6.20
CA LYS A 732 -25.37 -37.80 -6.71
C LYS A 732 -26.71 -38.49 -6.91
N LEU A 733 -26.82 -39.17 -8.03
CA LEU A 733 -27.88 -40.13 -8.30
C LEU A 733 -27.55 -41.42 -7.56
N ILE A 734 -28.36 -41.76 -6.56
CA ILE A 734 -28.25 -43.04 -5.84
C ILE A 734 -29.37 -43.94 -6.33
N VAL A 735 -29.04 -45.20 -6.57
CA VAL A 735 -29.99 -46.25 -6.87
C VAL A 735 -29.81 -47.34 -5.84
N ASP A 736 -30.84 -47.54 -5.02
CA ASP A 736 -30.85 -48.66 -4.09
C ASP A 736 -31.05 -49.95 -4.90
N LYS A 737 -30.27 -50.99 -4.56
CA LYS A 737 -30.35 -52.31 -5.18
C LYS A 737 -31.53 -53.11 -4.66
#